data_AF-A0AAV9PHV5-F1
#
_entry.id   AF-A0AAV9PHV5-F1
#
_cell.length_a   1.000
_cell.length_b   1.000
_cell.length_c   1.000
_cell.angle_alpha   90.00
_cell.angle_beta   90.00
_cell.angle_gamma   90.00
#
_symmetry.space_group_name_H-M   'P 1'
#
loop_
_entity.id
_entity.type
_entity.pdbx_description
1 polymer ?
#
loop_
_entity_poly.entity_id
_entity_poly.type
_entity_poly.pdbx_seq_one_letter_code
_entity_poly.pdbx_strand_id
1 'polypeptide(L)'
;MSDNTGPPPRKRARQACLACNARRVKCDVTERQPCQNCVAGNVTCETRESRRGKHPRPNKKRHSLDSSASGARSQHDDEVAGAQVLASLHRDINATQPEAAIKSFLPGEQPNGPRPEVRLEEDGDVFLGEATSLRYVHDAPDSAAPTSNSPDQSARLRYAVPSAVKAESLIPDWEVQRRERRKEHLRQDGALSFPDSSVVEGLLKAYFRWFHPCFAVVDEMDIWAQHSQGTLSPLLLQAMLFVGVLHCEDSVLLALGEGTRHRAKYIFYMRAKDIYDAEVEQKKITVIQSLFLMSFWRAGALLEKDTRHWLAVAISLAQTKALHRSAGNADSQAAKLRRRIWWSLYTRDRQCAAALGLPNRVRDEDCDFESLERSDFDHAYHDSVPQKAADQYITYAMGMTELAKLLGQIVHSGYLPNKRLTSVYREQIRSRLAQWRDQLPIAMQPDNNSGEPPSFYANMQHLAYNNLLILLYRSGYIGAQEEDREVDGSIAITAASRNTRIVEDMLSDETLRHGQVHVITNLFNTLCMHTIQLRRSVGSGRTVAVSRAKICLNGLQELQKTWEVTNWVLELFFQYLDRSTAESLQMQDQQQPPSTQPTNARPLEAKPYVKTPQPSTPLYPAMQAPYFNPGTSQSMLDAAPATPWESDPNRTDQFLFSSMEHGFAFGEGEIAEWNPTELEFNASFFPSANAGMHNFWA
;
A
#
# COMPACT_ATOMS: atom_id res chain seq x y z
N MET A 1 -40.31 -8.32 -72.19
CA MET A 1 -39.12 -8.41 -73.07
C MET A 1 -37.99 -7.74 -72.29
N SER A 2 -37.01 -8.44 -71.73
CA SER A 2 -36.30 -9.60 -72.27
C SER A 2 -35.79 -10.50 -71.13
N ASP A 3 -35.93 -11.81 -71.32
CA ASP A 3 -35.31 -12.85 -70.49
C ASP A 3 -33.79 -12.72 -70.49
N ASN A 4 -33.19 -12.80 -69.30
CA ASN A 4 -31.76 -13.00 -69.15
C ASN A 4 -31.53 -14.16 -68.16
N THR A 5 -31.70 -15.38 -68.66
CA THR A 5 -31.35 -16.63 -67.96
C THR A 5 -29.84 -16.83 -67.99
N GLY A 6 -29.11 -16.15 -67.11
CA GLY A 6 -27.74 -16.50 -66.76
C GLY A 6 -27.71 -17.75 -65.85
N PRO A 7 -26.67 -18.61 -65.93
CA PRO A 7 -26.55 -19.76 -65.06
C PRO A 7 -26.47 -19.32 -63.58
N PRO A 8 -27.01 -20.11 -62.63
CA PRO A 8 -27.04 -19.71 -61.23
C PRO A 8 -25.62 -19.47 -60.69
N PRO A 9 -25.41 -18.45 -59.84
CA PRO A 9 -24.10 -18.20 -59.25
C PRO A 9 -23.66 -19.42 -58.44
N ARG A 10 -22.48 -19.97 -58.75
CA ARG A 10 -21.93 -21.16 -58.08
C ARG A 10 -21.88 -20.90 -56.57
N LYS A 11 -22.58 -21.75 -55.80
CA LYS A 11 -22.63 -21.65 -54.35
C LYS A 11 -21.23 -21.93 -53.80
N ARG A 12 -20.75 -21.08 -52.90
CA ARG A 12 -19.45 -21.29 -52.24
C ARG A 12 -19.53 -22.61 -51.45
N ALA A 13 -18.61 -23.54 -51.72
CA ALA A 13 -18.55 -24.79 -50.98
C ALA A 13 -18.41 -24.51 -49.47
N ARG A 14 -19.17 -25.24 -48.65
CA ARG A 14 -19.14 -25.14 -47.18
C ARG A 14 -17.79 -25.58 -46.60
N GLN A 15 -16.99 -26.29 -47.40
CA GLN A 15 -15.69 -26.83 -47.05
C GLN A 15 -14.81 -26.87 -48.30
N ALA A 16 -13.52 -26.59 -48.15
CA ALA A 16 -12.52 -26.75 -49.21
C ALA A 16 -11.68 -28.01 -48.96
N CYS A 17 -11.21 -28.67 -50.02
CA CYS A 17 -10.22 -29.73 -49.92
C CYS A 17 -8.86 -29.17 -49.47
N LEU A 18 -7.98 -30.03 -48.96
CA LEU A 18 -6.66 -29.65 -48.46
C LEU A 18 -5.83 -28.91 -49.52
N ALA A 19 -5.81 -29.42 -50.76
CA ALA A 19 -5.05 -28.82 -51.86
C ALA A 19 -5.56 -27.42 -52.25
N CYS A 20 -6.87 -27.22 -52.38
CA CYS A 20 -7.43 -25.90 -52.70
C CYS A 20 -7.33 -24.92 -51.53
N ASN A 21 -7.44 -25.41 -50.29
CA ASN A 21 -7.27 -24.59 -49.10
C ASN A 21 -5.82 -24.09 -48.97
N ALA A 22 -4.84 -24.96 -49.19
CA ALA A 22 -3.42 -24.60 -49.19
C ALA A 22 -3.09 -23.54 -50.27
N ARG A 23 -3.69 -23.67 -51.46
CA ARG A 23 -3.55 -22.70 -52.56
C ARG A 23 -4.44 -21.45 -52.41
N ARG A 24 -5.28 -21.38 -51.38
CA ARG A 24 -6.26 -20.30 -51.14
C ARG A 24 -7.18 -19.99 -52.34
N VAL A 25 -7.54 -21.02 -53.12
CA VAL A 25 -8.45 -20.90 -54.27
C VAL A 25 -9.85 -21.44 -53.95
N LYS A 26 -10.88 -20.95 -54.68
CA LYS A 26 -12.25 -21.47 -54.52
C LYS A 26 -12.30 -22.95 -54.83
N CYS A 27 -12.91 -23.72 -53.94
CA CYS A 27 -13.04 -25.16 -54.07
C CYS A 27 -14.52 -25.52 -54.25
N ASP A 28 -14.82 -26.48 -55.12
CA ASP A 28 -16.15 -27.05 -55.36
C ASP A 28 -16.25 -28.50 -54.89
N VAL A 29 -15.40 -28.92 -53.94
CA VAL A 29 -15.33 -30.32 -53.47
C VAL A 29 -16.64 -30.83 -52.87
N THR A 30 -17.50 -29.93 -52.35
CA THR A 30 -18.83 -30.30 -51.85
C THR A 30 -19.85 -30.57 -52.95
N GLU A 31 -19.55 -30.19 -54.20
CA GLU A 31 -20.38 -30.45 -55.38
C GLU A 31 -19.83 -31.62 -56.22
N ARG A 32 -18.50 -31.75 -56.32
CA ARG A 32 -17.82 -32.83 -57.06
C ARG A 32 -16.49 -33.22 -56.40
N GLN A 33 -16.24 -34.52 -56.25
CA GLN A 33 -14.98 -35.06 -55.77
C GLN A 33 -14.41 -36.08 -56.79
N PRO A 34 -13.21 -35.87 -57.36
CA PRO A 34 -12.28 -34.76 -57.12
C PRO A 34 -12.79 -33.39 -57.63
N CYS A 35 -12.46 -32.30 -56.93
CA CYS A 35 -12.89 -30.94 -57.28
C CYS A 35 -12.25 -30.47 -58.60
N GLN A 36 -12.86 -29.50 -59.31
CA GLN A 36 -12.38 -29.10 -60.66
C GLN A 36 -10.92 -28.64 -60.67
N ASN A 37 -10.49 -27.93 -59.62
CA ASN A 37 -9.12 -27.45 -59.49
C ASN A 37 -8.11 -28.59 -59.21
N CYS A 38 -8.53 -29.64 -58.51
CA CYS A 38 -7.70 -30.83 -58.29
C CYS A 38 -7.60 -31.68 -59.56
N VAL A 39 -8.67 -31.79 -60.35
CA VAL A 39 -8.65 -32.46 -61.66
C VAL A 39 -7.73 -31.71 -62.63
N ALA A 40 -7.90 -30.39 -62.75
CA ALA A 40 -7.07 -29.56 -63.64
C ALA A 40 -5.59 -29.54 -63.22
N GLY A 41 -5.32 -29.59 -61.92
CA GLY A 41 -3.96 -29.61 -61.37
C GLY A 41 -3.33 -31.00 -61.29
N ASN A 42 -4.05 -32.07 -61.66
CA ASN A 42 -3.65 -33.47 -61.49
C ASN A 42 -3.13 -33.77 -60.06
N VAL A 43 -3.87 -33.32 -59.04
CA VAL A 43 -3.51 -33.46 -57.61
C VAL A 43 -4.61 -34.18 -56.84
N THR A 44 -4.22 -34.98 -55.84
CA THR A 44 -5.15 -35.71 -54.97
C THR A 44 -6.07 -34.78 -54.18
N CYS A 45 -7.37 -35.08 -54.16
CA CYS A 45 -8.41 -34.23 -53.57
C CYS A 45 -8.95 -34.80 -52.26
N GLU A 46 -8.36 -34.39 -51.13
CA GLU A 46 -8.74 -34.86 -49.79
C GLU A 46 -9.48 -33.79 -48.98
N THR A 47 -10.56 -34.17 -48.28
CA THR A 47 -11.41 -33.28 -47.47
C THR A 47 -11.14 -33.45 -45.97
N ARG A 48 -10.96 -32.35 -45.23
CA ARG A 48 -10.73 -32.36 -43.76
C ARG A 48 -12.02 -32.49 -42.95
N GLU A 49 -12.13 -33.41 -42.00
CA GLU A 49 -13.29 -33.43 -41.08
C GLU A 49 -13.40 -32.12 -40.26
N SER A 50 -14.57 -31.46 -40.32
CA SER A 50 -14.86 -30.26 -39.55
C SER A 50 -15.17 -30.61 -38.10
N ARG A 51 -14.37 -30.14 -37.14
CA ARG A 51 -14.61 -30.30 -35.69
C ARG A 51 -15.69 -29.34 -35.13
N ARG A 52 -16.44 -28.63 -35.97
CA ARG A 52 -17.47 -27.66 -35.53
C ARG A 52 -18.88 -28.26 -35.60
N GLY A 53 -19.38 -28.75 -34.46
CA GLY A 53 -20.81 -28.83 -34.13
C GLY A 53 -21.47 -30.21 -34.18
N LYS A 54 -21.41 -30.96 -33.07
CA LYS A 54 -22.42 -31.96 -32.67
C LYS A 54 -22.53 -32.01 -31.14
N HIS A 55 -23.32 -31.11 -30.55
CA HIS A 55 -23.95 -31.35 -29.24
C HIS A 55 -25.46 -31.43 -29.46
N PRO A 56 -26.13 -32.55 -29.12
CA PRO A 56 -27.58 -32.64 -29.17
C PRO A 56 -28.19 -31.87 -27.98
N ARG A 57 -29.22 -31.05 -28.25
CA ARG A 57 -30.03 -30.37 -27.22
C ARG A 57 -31.05 -31.37 -26.63
N PRO A 58 -31.37 -31.31 -25.33
CA PRO A 58 -32.29 -32.25 -24.70
C PRO A 58 -33.75 -31.82 -24.90
N ASN A 59 -34.66 -32.78 -25.12
CA ASN A 59 -36.10 -32.54 -25.01
C ASN A 59 -36.79 -33.60 -24.14
N LYS A 60 -37.87 -33.15 -23.51
CA LYS A 60 -38.62 -33.67 -22.35
C LYS A 60 -39.26 -35.06 -22.49
N LYS A 61 -39.20 -35.80 -21.36
CA LYS A 61 -40.22 -36.68 -20.73
C LYS A 61 -40.95 -37.76 -21.56
N ARG A 62 -40.80 -39.03 -21.14
CA ARG A 62 -41.90 -39.86 -20.61
C ARG A 62 -41.41 -41.16 -19.96
N HIS A 63 -42.10 -41.55 -18.88
CA HIS A 63 -41.94 -42.77 -18.09
C HIS A 63 -42.17 -44.07 -18.88
N SER A 64 -41.42 -45.12 -18.55
CA SER A 64 -41.92 -46.49 -18.28
C SER A 64 -40.77 -47.38 -17.79
N LEU A 65 -41.06 -48.18 -16.77
CA LEU A 65 -40.30 -49.35 -16.31
C LEU A 65 -40.10 -50.33 -17.50
N ASP A 66 -39.08 -51.17 -17.62
CA ASP A 66 -38.70 -52.22 -16.68
C ASP A 66 -37.36 -52.89 -17.07
N SER A 67 -36.72 -53.56 -16.10
CA SER A 67 -35.83 -54.74 -16.23
C SER A 67 -34.43 -54.68 -16.91
N SER A 68 -33.42 -54.96 -16.05
CA SER A 68 -32.34 -55.95 -16.23
C SER A 68 -31.08 -55.67 -17.08
N ALA A 69 -29.99 -55.43 -16.34
CA ALA A 69 -28.63 -55.98 -16.48
C ALA A 69 -27.93 -55.97 -17.85
N SER A 70 -26.85 -55.18 -17.95
CA SER A 70 -25.46 -55.56 -18.32
C SER A 70 -24.73 -54.41 -19.03
N GLY A 71 -23.60 -53.95 -18.46
CA GLY A 71 -22.86 -52.82 -19.04
C GLY A 71 -21.61 -52.35 -18.27
N ALA A 72 -20.93 -53.23 -17.54
CA ALA A 72 -19.61 -52.93 -16.99
C ALA A 72 -18.56 -53.06 -18.11
N ARG A 73 -18.43 -52.02 -18.96
CA ARG A 73 -17.32 -51.93 -19.93
C ARG A 73 -16.96 -50.52 -20.41
N SER A 74 -17.63 -49.46 -19.95
CA SER A 74 -17.37 -48.09 -20.43
C SER A 74 -16.56 -47.21 -19.47
N GLN A 75 -16.33 -47.62 -18.21
CA GLN A 75 -15.56 -46.80 -17.25
C GLN A 75 -14.04 -46.96 -17.40
N HIS A 76 -13.57 -48.07 -17.97
CA HIS A 76 -12.13 -48.33 -18.07
C HIS A 76 -11.48 -47.58 -19.24
N ASP A 77 -12.22 -47.34 -20.34
CA ASP A 77 -11.66 -46.68 -21.53
C ASP A 77 -11.44 -45.17 -21.32
N ASP A 78 -12.28 -44.51 -20.52
CA ASP A 78 -12.11 -43.09 -20.18
C ASP A 78 -10.97 -42.86 -19.17
N GLU A 79 -10.77 -43.80 -18.23
CA GLU A 79 -9.63 -43.80 -17.31
C GLU A 79 -8.31 -44.05 -18.05
N VAL A 80 -8.31 -44.96 -19.02
CA VAL A 80 -7.16 -45.26 -19.88
C VAL A 80 -6.86 -44.10 -20.84
N ALA A 81 -7.88 -43.42 -21.37
CA ALA A 81 -7.69 -42.23 -22.21
C ALA A 81 -7.10 -41.05 -21.41
N GLY A 82 -7.57 -40.83 -20.18
CA GLY A 82 -6.99 -39.83 -19.26
C GLY A 82 -5.54 -40.14 -18.90
N ALA A 83 -5.23 -41.41 -18.60
CA ALA A 83 -3.87 -41.88 -18.34
C ALA A 83 -2.96 -41.76 -19.57
N GLN A 84 -3.48 -42.00 -20.79
CA GLN A 84 -2.72 -41.86 -22.04
C GLN A 84 -2.40 -40.40 -22.39
N VAL A 85 -3.31 -39.46 -22.12
CA VAL A 85 -3.05 -38.02 -22.29
C VAL A 85 -1.98 -37.55 -21.31
N LEU A 86 -2.07 -37.97 -20.03
CA LEU A 86 -1.05 -37.68 -19.02
C LEU A 86 0.30 -38.33 -19.35
N ALA A 87 0.30 -39.56 -19.86
CA ALA A 87 1.51 -40.27 -20.30
C ALA A 87 2.12 -39.65 -21.56
N SER A 88 1.33 -39.09 -22.46
CA SER A 88 1.83 -38.37 -23.64
C SER A 88 2.48 -37.04 -23.24
N LEU A 89 1.92 -36.34 -22.25
CA LEU A 89 2.50 -35.11 -21.69
C LEU A 89 3.79 -35.38 -20.89
N HIS A 90 3.91 -36.55 -20.24
CA HIS A 90 5.15 -36.97 -19.58
C HIS A 90 6.23 -37.45 -20.56
N ARG A 91 5.85 -37.95 -21.74
CA ARG A 91 6.80 -38.48 -22.74
C ARG A 91 7.64 -37.39 -23.40
N ASP A 92 7.10 -36.19 -23.52
CA ASP A 92 7.81 -35.03 -24.09
C ASP A 92 8.86 -34.43 -23.14
N ILE A 93 8.86 -34.81 -21.85
CA ILE A 93 9.81 -34.31 -20.84
C ILE A 93 11.08 -35.17 -20.74
N ASN A 94 11.02 -36.46 -21.11
CA ASN A 94 12.13 -37.41 -20.91
C ASN A 94 12.91 -37.76 -22.19
N ALA A 95 12.72 -37.04 -23.30
CA ALA A 95 13.43 -37.30 -24.55
C ALA A 95 14.79 -36.58 -24.65
N THR A 96 15.66 -36.74 -23.64
CA THR A 96 17.13 -36.61 -23.82
C THR A 96 17.85 -37.17 -22.58
N GLN A 97 18.30 -38.42 -22.64
CA GLN A 97 19.69 -38.82 -22.36
C GLN A 97 19.86 -40.37 -22.47
N PRO A 98 20.98 -40.86 -23.02
CA PRO A 98 21.21 -42.29 -23.24
C PRO A 98 21.73 -43.04 -22.01
N GLU A 99 21.49 -44.34 -22.04
CA GLU A 99 21.75 -45.41 -21.07
C GLU A 99 23.16 -45.47 -20.46
N ALA A 100 23.26 -45.93 -19.20
CA ALA A 100 24.04 -47.14 -18.87
C ALA A 100 23.89 -47.63 -17.41
N ALA A 101 23.50 -48.90 -17.30
CA ALA A 101 23.96 -49.93 -16.36
C ALA A 101 23.57 -49.89 -14.87
N ILE A 102 22.56 -50.72 -14.60
CA ILE A 102 22.18 -51.37 -13.34
C ILE A 102 23.35 -52.18 -12.73
N LYS A 103 23.57 -52.10 -11.41
CA LYS A 103 23.90 -53.27 -10.58
C LYS A 103 23.21 -53.20 -9.21
N SER A 104 22.43 -54.24 -8.95
CA SER A 104 21.69 -54.60 -7.75
C SER A 104 22.60 -55.15 -6.63
N PHE A 105 22.36 -54.78 -5.37
CA PHE A 105 22.57 -55.64 -4.18
C PHE A 105 21.64 -55.20 -3.03
N LEU A 106 20.93 -56.17 -2.43
CA LEU A 106 20.10 -56.07 -1.20
C LEU A 106 20.99 -56.35 0.06
N PRO A 107 20.46 -56.43 1.30
CA PRO A 107 20.26 -55.35 2.26
C PRO A 107 21.06 -55.57 3.58
N GLY A 108 21.32 -54.51 4.35
CA GLY A 108 21.98 -54.62 5.66
C GLY A 108 21.55 -53.54 6.65
N GLU A 109 20.83 -53.98 7.68
CA GLU A 109 20.76 -53.53 9.09
C GLU A 109 20.59 -52.03 9.45
N GLN A 110 19.58 -51.79 10.31
CA GLN A 110 19.21 -50.52 10.95
C GLN A 110 20.29 -50.00 11.93
N PRO A 111 20.19 -48.72 12.40
CA PRO A 111 19.49 -48.55 13.67
C PRO A 111 18.52 -47.36 13.72
N ASN A 112 17.40 -47.62 14.39
CA ASN A 112 16.39 -46.68 14.83
C ASN A 112 16.97 -45.52 15.66
N GLY A 113 16.58 -44.31 15.30
CA GLY A 113 16.51 -43.14 16.19
C GLY A 113 15.45 -42.19 15.64
N PRO A 114 14.50 -41.68 16.45
CA PRO A 114 13.51 -40.73 15.97
C PRO A 114 14.21 -39.39 15.78
N ARG A 115 14.59 -39.08 14.53
CA ARG A 115 14.89 -37.70 14.14
C ARG A 115 13.55 -36.95 14.15
N PRO A 116 13.40 -35.82 14.85
CA PRO A 116 12.21 -34.99 14.69
C PRO A 116 12.24 -34.44 13.27
N GLU A 117 11.43 -35.02 12.39
CA GLU A 117 11.08 -34.39 11.12
C GLU A 117 10.34 -33.09 11.46
N VAL A 118 11.06 -31.97 11.32
CA VAL A 118 10.43 -30.66 11.21
C VAL A 118 9.59 -30.71 9.94
N ARG A 119 8.28 -30.91 10.09
CA ARG A 119 7.32 -30.70 9.02
C ARG A 119 7.47 -29.27 8.53
N LEU A 120 8.00 -29.09 7.32
CA LEU A 120 7.88 -27.84 6.58
C LEU A 120 6.38 -27.60 6.35
N GLU A 121 5.79 -26.68 7.11
CA GLU A 121 4.37 -26.35 6.96
C GLU A 121 4.08 -25.69 5.60
N GLU A 122 3.25 -26.35 4.80
CA GLU A 122 2.29 -25.82 3.81
C GLU A 122 2.73 -24.69 2.85
N ASP A 123 3.79 -24.87 2.06
CA ASP A 123 4.13 -23.91 0.97
C ASP A 123 3.51 -24.28 -0.40
N GLY A 124 2.97 -25.49 -0.56
CA GLY A 124 2.43 -25.98 -1.84
C GLY A 124 0.96 -25.65 -2.13
N ASP A 125 0.29 -24.94 -1.22
CA ASP A 125 -1.13 -24.58 -1.39
C ASP A 125 -1.30 -23.42 -2.39
N VAL A 126 -2.16 -23.61 -3.39
CA VAL A 126 -2.48 -22.62 -4.43
C VAL A 126 -4.00 -22.43 -4.54
N PHE A 127 -4.43 -21.17 -4.43
CA PHE A 127 -5.81 -20.76 -4.67
C PHE A 127 -5.97 -20.19 -6.08
N LEU A 128 -6.82 -20.81 -6.89
CA LEU A 128 -7.06 -20.39 -8.28
C LEU A 128 -8.36 -19.61 -8.46
N GLY A 129 -9.09 -19.35 -7.38
CA GLY A 129 -10.32 -18.55 -7.39
C GLY A 129 -11.61 -19.35 -7.64
N GLU A 130 -12.75 -18.73 -7.31
CA GLU A 130 -14.10 -19.33 -7.40
C GLU A 130 -14.55 -19.64 -8.83
N ALA A 131 -14.08 -18.87 -9.81
CA ALA A 131 -14.43 -19.07 -11.21
C ALA A 131 -13.71 -20.27 -11.83
N THR A 132 -12.68 -20.79 -11.15
CA THR A 132 -11.88 -21.93 -11.62
C THR A 132 -12.52 -23.23 -11.13
N SER A 133 -12.65 -24.23 -12.00
CA SER A 133 -13.15 -25.58 -11.63
C SER A 133 -12.25 -26.32 -10.64
N LEU A 134 -11.03 -25.81 -10.42
CA LEU A 134 -10.01 -26.24 -9.48
C LEU A 134 -9.85 -25.14 -8.42
N ARG A 135 -10.66 -25.14 -7.36
CA ARG A 135 -10.71 -24.01 -6.41
C ARG A 135 -9.50 -23.94 -5.50
N TYR A 136 -9.04 -25.09 -5.01
CA TYR A 136 -7.95 -25.19 -4.06
C TYR A 136 -7.07 -26.38 -4.41
N VAL A 137 -5.75 -26.16 -4.46
CA VAL A 137 -4.78 -27.22 -4.73
C VAL A 137 -3.82 -27.30 -3.54
N HIS A 138 -3.77 -28.45 -2.85
CA HIS A 138 -2.95 -28.65 -1.64
C HIS A 138 -1.76 -29.58 -1.90
N ASP A 139 -0.69 -29.53 -1.11
CA ASP A 139 0.46 -30.46 -1.23
C ASP A 139 0.34 -31.72 -0.34
N ALA A 140 -0.77 -31.88 0.39
CA ALA A 140 -0.95 -32.98 1.35
C ALA A 140 -1.54 -34.25 0.70
N PRO A 141 -1.04 -35.45 1.04
CA PRO A 141 -1.69 -36.71 0.67
C PRO A 141 -3.00 -36.88 1.45
N ASP A 142 -4.02 -37.40 0.76
CA ASP A 142 -5.38 -37.59 1.28
C ASP A 142 -5.40 -38.22 2.68
N SER A 143 -5.74 -37.40 3.69
CA SER A 143 -6.31 -37.92 4.93
C SER A 143 -7.55 -37.11 5.30
N ALA A 144 -8.69 -37.79 5.21
CA ALA A 144 -10.06 -37.42 5.59
C ALA A 144 -10.83 -36.54 4.58
N ALA A 145 -11.60 -37.22 3.73
CA ALA A 145 -12.80 -36.65 3.12
C ALA A 145 -13.75 -36.11 4.22
N PRO A 146 -14.30 -34.90 4.09
CA PRO A 146 -15.28 -34.40 5.06
C PRO A 146 -16.60 -35.14 4.87
N THR A 147 -16.97 -35.96 5.86
CA THR A 147 -18.33 -36.44 6.03
C THR A 147 -19.16 -35.33 6.69
N SER A 148 -19.65 -34.36 5.90
CA SER A 148 -20.66 -33.42 6.38
C SER A 148 -21.96 -33.55 5.58
N ASN A 149 -22.98 -34.11 6.24
CA ASN A 149 -24.35 -34.18 5.74
C ASN A 149 -25.02 -32.79 5.85
N SER A 150 -24.68 -31.88 4.94
CA SER A 150 -25.47 -30.66 4.68
C SER A 150 -25.73 -30.54 3.17
N PRO A 151 -26.98 -30.30 2.71
CA PRO A 151 -27.33 -30.48 1.29
C PRO A 151 -26.85 -29.36 0.35
N ASP A 152 -26.18 -28.33 0.85
CA ASP A 152 -25.94 -27.08 0.10
C ASP A 152 -24.44 -26.70 -0.07
N GLN A 153 -23.50 -27.55 0.36
CA GLN A 153 -22.06 -27.37 0.09
C GLN A 153 -21.62 -28.11 -1.18
N SER A 154 -22.34 -27.88 -2.29
CA SER A 154 -22.16 -28.61 -3.56
C SER A 154 -20.69 -28.70 -4.01
N ALA A 155 -20.20 -29.94 -4.16
CA ALA A 155 -19.09 -30.36 -5.02
C ALA A 155 -17.86 -29.43 -5.07
N ARG A 156 -17.17 -29.24 -3.94
CA ARG A 156 -15.91 -28.50 -3.86
C ARG A 156 -14.74 -29.42 -4.20
N LEU A 157 -14.23 -29.35 -5.43
CA LEU A 157 -13.08 -30.14 -5.85
C LEU A 157 -11.79 -29.55 -5.28
N ARG A 158 -11.20 -30.24 -4.30
CA ARG A 158 -9.84 -30.00 -3.80
C ARG A 158 -8.94 -31.04 -4.46
N TYR A 159 -7.84 -30.61 -5.07
CA TYR A 159 -6.90 -31.51 -5.72
C TYR A 159 -5.55 -31.44 -5.00
N ALA A 160 -4.84 -32.56 -4.87
CA ALA A 160 -3.44 -32.51 -4.47
C ALA A 160 -2.60 -32.04 -5.68
N VAL A 161 -1.77 -31.01 -5.53
CA VAL A 161 -0.71 -30.75 -6.52
C VAL A 161 0.30 -31.88 -6.31
N PRO A 162 0.71 -32.61 -7.36
CA PRO A 162 1.83 -33.52 -7.22
C PRO A 162 3.11 -32.72 -6.96
N SER A 163 3.47 -32.57 -5.68
CA SER A 163 4.80 -32.19 -5.17
C SER A 163 5.31 -30.83 -5.66
N ALA A 164 5.14 -29.78 -4.85
CA ALA A 164 5.88 -28.52 -5.04
C ALA A 164 7.41 -28.74 -5.08
N VAL A 165 7.88 -29.82 -4.43
CA VAL A 165 9.28 -30.31 -4.48
C VAL A 165 9.74 -30.64 -5.92
N LYS A 166 8.83 -30.99 -6.85
CA LYS A 166 9.18 -31.14 -8.27
C LYS A 166 9.46 -29.81 -8.97
N ALA A 167 8.83 -28.71 -8.56
CA ALA A 167 9.03 -27.42 -9.23
C ALA A 167 10.45 -26.88 -9.04
N GLU A 168 11.05 -27.05 -7.85
CA GLU A 168 12.44 -26.68 -7.60
C GLU A 168 13.42 -27.57 -8.37
N SER A 169 13.12 -28.87 -8.50
CA SER A 169 13.92 -29.81 -9.31
C SER A 169 13.85 -29.55 -10.82
N LEU A 170 12.89 -28.74 -11.28
CA LEU A 170 12.74 -28.32 -12.67
C LEU A 170 13.41 -26.97 -12.96
N ILE A 171 14.01 -26.31 -11.96
CA ILE A 171 14.74 -25.07 -12.16
C ILE A 171 16.03 -25.38 -12.93
N PRO A 172 16.25 -24.79 -14.11
CA PRO A 172 17.47 -25.03 -14.87
C PRO A 172 18.73 -24.57 -14.10
N ASP A 173 19.85 -25.29 -14.27
CA ASP A 173 21.12 -24.97 -13.59
C ASP A 173 21.58 -23.51 -13.77
N TRP A 174 21.32 -22.92 -14.95
CA TRP A 174 21.68 -21.53 -15.23
C TRP A 174 20.91 -20.53 -14.35
N GLU A 175 19.66 -20.85 -13.96
CA GLU A 175 18.84 -20.01 -13.08
C GLU A 175 19.28 -20.18 -11.63
N VAL A 176 19.65 -21.39 -11.20
CA VAL A 176 20.28 -21.62 -9.88
C VAL A 176 21.57 -20.80 -9.75
N GLN A 177 22.45 -20.86 -10.75
CA GLN A 177 23.69 -20.07 -10.77
C GLN A 177 23.43 -18.56 -10.81
N ARG A 178 22.38 -18.10 -11.51
CA ARG A 178 21.98 -16.69 -11.52
C ARG A 178 21.51 -16.24 -10.13
N ARG A 179 20.70 -17.05 -9.44
CA ARG A 179 20.24 -16.76 -8.07
C ARG A 179 21.39 -16.66 -7.09
N GLU A 180 22.35 -17.59 -7.14
CA GLU A 180 23.53 -17.54 -6.28
C GLU A 180 24.40 -16.30 -6.55
N ARG A 181 24.64 -15.92 -7.83
CA ARG A 181 25.33 -14.67 -8.17
C ARG A 181 24.62 -13.44 -7.61
N ARG A 182 23.29 -13.41 -7.66
CA ARG A 182 22.50 -12.29 -7.13
C ARG A 182 22.59 -12.22 -5.60
N LYS A 183 22.53 -13.35 -4.90
CA LYS A 183 22.75 -13.41 -3.45
C LYS A 183 24.15 -12.91 -3.07
N GLU A 184 25.16 -13.26 -3.83
CA GLU A 184 26.53 -12.81 -3.58
C GLU A 184 26.66 -11.29 -3.78
N HIS A 185 26.07 -10.74 -4.84
CA HIS A 185 26.01 -9.29 -5.04
C HIS A 185 25.32 -8.56 -3.86
N LEU A 186 24.20 -9.11 -3.35
CA LEU A 186 23.53 -8.57 -2.17
C LEU A 186 24.40 -8.57 -0.90
N ARG A 187 25.30 -9.56 -0.74
CA ARG A 187 26.26 -9.56 0.37
C ARG A 187 27.28 -8.44 0.22
N GLN A 188 27.79 -8.26 -1.00
CA GLN A 188 28.79 -7.23 -1.31
C GLN A 188 28.23 -5.81 -1.15
N ASP A 189 26.98 -5.59 -1.55
CA ASP A 189 26.28 -4.31 -1.40
C ASP A 189 25.80 -4.05 0.05
N GLY A 190 26.01 -5.01 0.96
CA GLY A 190 25.63 -4.91 2.36
C GLY A 190 24.13 -5.09 2.62
N ALA A 191 23.33 -5.52 1.64
CA ALA A 191 21.90 -5.77 1.82
C ALA A 191 21.63 -6.89 2.83
N LEU A 192 22.53 -7.87 2.94
CA LEU A 192 22.50 -8.94 3.94
C LEU A 192 23.35 -8.64 5.18
N SER A 193 23.76 -7.38 5.35
CA SER A 193 24.50 -6.91 6.53
C SER A 193 23.54 -6.28 7.54
N PHE A 194 23.79 -6.58 8.82
CA PHE A 194 22.99 -6.14 9.96
C PHE A 194 23.90 -5.47 11.01
N PRO A 195 23.37 -4.50 11.78
CA PRO A 195 24.09 -3.90 12.90
C PRO A 195 24.42 -4.92 14.00
N ASP A 196 25.17 -4.48 15.01
CA ASP A 196 25.44 -5.27 16.20
C ASP A 196 24.14 -5.78 16.86
N SER A 197 24.21 -6.97 17.45
CA SER A 197 23.04 -7.66 18.05
C SER A 197 22.28 -6.77 19.04
N SER A 198 22.99 -5.95 19.84
CA SER A 198 22.37 -5.04 20.80
C SER A 198 21.51 -3.96 20.13
N VAL A 199 21.94 -3.44 18.98
CA VAL A 199 21.20 -2.46 18.18
C VAL A 199 20.00 -3.13 17.52
N VAL A 200 20.19 -4.32 16.94
CA VAL A 200 19.10 -5.12 16.35
C VAL A 200 18.03 -5.42 17.41
N GLU A 201 18.42 -5.86 18.60
CA GLU A 201 17.51 -6.10 19.72
C GLU A 201 16.78 -4.81 20.15
N GLY A 202 17.48 -3.67 20.21
CA GLY A 202 16.88 -2.37 20.51
C GLY A 202 15.79 -1.96 19.49
N LEU A 203 16.07 -2.17 18.21
CA LEU A 203 15.12 -1.91 17.12
C LEU A 203 13.94 -2.89 17.12
N LEU A 204 14.17 -4.18 17.38
CA LEU A 204 13.12 -5.18 17.52
C LEU A 204 12.24 -4.91 18.75
N LYS A 205 12.81 -4.51 19.88
CA LYS A 205 12.03 -4.06 21.06
C LYS A 205 11.14 -2.87 20.73
N ALA A 206 11.65 -1.90 19.98
CA ALA A 206 10.85 -0.76 19.52
C ALA A 206 9.69 -1.20 18.60
N TYR A 207 9.95 -2.15 17.68
CA TYR A 207 8.91 -2.76 16.84
C TYR A 207 7.81 -3.42 17.70
N PHE A 208 8.19 -4.31 18.61
CA PHE A 208 7.23 -5.06 19.45
C PHE A 208 6.47 -4.17 20.43
N ARG A 209 7.07 -3.06 20.86
CA ARG A 209 6.44 -2.12 21.79
C ARG A 209 5.40 -1.22 21.12
N TRP A 210 5.71 -0.68 19.95
CA TRP A 210 4.96 0.44 19.37
C TRP A 210 4.18 0.09 18.11
N PHE A 211 4.67 -0.87 17.32
CA PHE A 211 4.06 -1.24 16.04
C PHE A 211 3.25 -2.54 16.12
N HIS A 212 3.83 -3.58 16.70
CA HIS A 212 3.23 -4.92 16.77
C HIS A 212 1.84 -4.96 17.43
N PRO A 213 1.54 -4.18 18.49
CA PRO A 213 0.19 -4.11 19.06
C PRO A 213 -0.87 -3.59 18.07
N CYS A 214 -0.45 -2.83 17.06
CA CYS A 214 -1.34 -2.32 16.03
C CYS A 214 -1.52 -3.30 14.87
N PHE A 215 -0.46 -4.08 14.56
CA PHE A 215 -0.44 -5.03 13.46
C PHE A 215 0.40 -6.27 13.84
N ALA A 216 -0.23 -7.22 14.52
CA ALA A 216 0.42 -8.43 15.03
C ALA A 216 0.63 -9.49 13.93
N VAL A 217 1.41 -9.14 12.90
CA VAL A 217 1.62 -9.96 11.70
C VAL A 217 2.65 -11.08 11.88
N VAL A 218 3.28 -11.17 13.06
CA VAL A 218 4.23 -12.22 13.46
C VAL A 218 3.82 -12.80 14.82
N ASP A 219 4.48 -13.88 15.26
CA ASP A 219 4.44 -14.34 16.65
C ASP A 219 5.75 -13.90 17.33
N GLU A 220 5.66 -13.11 18.40
CA GLU A 220 6.84 -12.46 18.99
C GLU A 220 7.89 -13.46 19.49
N MET A 221 7.44 -14.56 20.11
CA MET A 221 8.35 -15.58 20.64
C MET A 221 9.18 -16.26 19.55
N ASP A 222 8.55 -16.53 18.41
CA ASP A 222 9.22 -17.15 17.27
C ASP A 222 10.28 -16.22 16.67
N ILE A 223 10.02 -14.91 16.62
CA ILE A 223 10.99 -13.94 16.13
C ILE A 223 12.22 -13.87 17.04
N TRP A 224 12.04 -13.79 18.35
CA TRP A 224 13.16 -13.76 19.29
C TRP A 224 13.98 -15.07 19.23
N ALA A 225 13.30 -16.22 19.15
CA ALA A 225 13.95 -17.51 18.99
C ALA A 225 14.77 -17.58 17.69
N GLN A 226 14.16 -17.22 16.56
CA GLN A 226 14.82 -17.22 15.25
C GLN A 226 16.00 -16.23 15.19
N HIS A 227 15.87 -15.06 15.81
CA HIS A 227 16.96 -14.08 15.91
C HIS A 227 18.15 -14.66 16.69
N SER A 228 17.90 -15.23 17.88
CA SER A 228 18.96 -15.82 18.71
C SER A 228 19.69 -17.00 18.04
N GLN A 229 18.99 -17.74 17.17
CA GLN A 229 19.52 -18.88 16.43
C GLN A 229 20.16 -18.47 15.09
N GLY A 230 20.04 -17.20 14.68
CA GLY A 230 20.50 -16.71 13.37
C GLY A 230 19.71 -17.29 12.19
N THR A 231 18.47 -17.75 12.42
CA THR A 231 17.59 -18.37 11.40
C THR A 231 16.49 -17.44 10.89
N LEU A 232 16.37 -16.24 11.46
CA LEU A 232 15.39 -15.24 11.04
C LEU A 232 15.66 -14.80 9.59
N SER A 233 14.59 -14.74 8.79
CA SER A 233 14.68 -14.34 7.39
C SER A 233 15.33 -12.96 7.24
N PRO A 234 16.39 -12.80 6.42
CA PRO A 234 17.00 -11.50 6.18
C PRO A 234 16.01 -10.47 5.64
N LEU A 235 15.07 -10.90 4.79
CA LEU A 235 14.04 -10.02 4.23
C LEU A 235 13.11 -9.50 5.33
N LEU A 236 12.63 -10.38 6.20
CA LEU A 236 11.77 -10.00 7.31
C LEU A 236 12.52 -9.14 8.32
N LEU A 237 13.76 -9.50 8.65
CA LEU A 237 14.57 -8.73 9.58
C LEU A 237 14.80 -7.31 9.05
N GLN A 238 15.23 -7.11 7.80
CA GLN A 238 15.39 -5.76 7.24
C GLN A 238 14.07 -4.96 7.28
N ALA A 239 12.95 -5.60 6.96
CA ALA A 239 11.64 -4.95 7.01
C ALA A 239 11.19 -4.60 8.45
N MET A 240 11.51 -5.44 9.44
CA MET A 240 11.25 -5.16 10.85
C MET A 240 12.16 -4.07 11.39
N LEU A 241 13.45 -4.03 11.02
CA LEU A 241 14.37 -2.97 11.39
C LEU A 241 13.96 -1.62 10.79
N PHE A 242 13.50 -1.62 9.53
CA PHE A 242 12.91 -0.46 8.89
C PHE A 242 11.79 0.15 9.74
N VAL A 243 10.85 -0.66 10.24
CA VAL A 243 9.77 -0.19 11.11
C VAL A 243 10.27 0.13 12.52
N GLY A 244 11.19 -0.65 13.07
CA GLY A 244 11.76 -0.45 14.41
C GLY A 244 12.47 0.90 14.53
N VAL A 245 13.18 1.34 13.49
CA VAL A 245 13.82 2.65 13.44
C VAL A 245 12.82 3.80 13.54
N LEU A 246 11.56 3.62 13.15
CA LEU A 246 10.54 4.68 13.30
C LEU A 246 10.28 5.01 14.78
N HIS A 247 10.41 4.02 15.67
CA HIS A 247 9.97 4.13 17.05
C HIS A 247 11.07 3.92 18.10
N CYS A 248 12.31 3.66 17.67
CA CYS A 248 13.41 3.43 18.61
C CYS A 248 13.81 4.69 19.39
N GLU A 249 14.39 4.49 20.55
CA GLU A 249 15.00 5.56 21.34
C GLU A 249 16.20 6.17 20.60
N ASP A 250 16.51 7.43 20.92
CA ASP A 250 17.63 8.14 20.31
C ASP A 250 18.98 7.49 20.68
N SER A 251 19.07 6.82 21.83
CA SER A 251 20.24 6.02 22.23
C SER A 251 20.55 4.89 21.24
N VAL A 252 19.52 4.15 20.81
CA VAL A 252 19.63 3.07 19.82
C VAL A 252 19.98 3.63 18.45
N LEU A 253 19.39 4.76 18.08
CA LEU A 253 19.70 5.44 16.81
C LEU A 253 21.15 5.94 16.76
N LEU A 254 21.67 6.48 17.87
CA LEU A 254 23.07 6.88 17.98
C LEU A 254 24.01 5.68 17.89
N ALA A 255 23.69 4.57 18.57
CA ALA A 255 24.46 3.34 18.51
C ALA A 255 24.47 2.69 17.12
N LEU A 256 23.40 2.87 16.34
CA LEU A 256 23.33 2.42 14.95
C LEU A 256 24.36 3.14 14.06
N GLY A 257 24.73 4.38 14.37
CA GLY A 257 25.78 5.11 13.66
C GLY A 257 25.42 5.64 12.26
N GLU A 258 24.16 5.52 11.83
CA GLU A 258 23.69 5.91 10.48
C GLU A 258 23.21 7.37 10.38
N GLY A 259 23.47 8.18 11.42
CA GLY A 259 23.09 9.59 11.47
C GLY A 259 21.63 9.79 11.83
N THR A 260 20.79 10.17 10.86
CA THR A 260 19.39 10.50 11.10
C THR A 260 18.47 9.28 11.00
N ARG A 261 17.33 9.33 11.69
CA ARG A 261 16.26 8.32 11.61
C ARG A 261 15.82 8.09 10.17
N HIS A 262 15.77 9.15 9.37
CA HIS A 262 15.47 9.12 7.95
C HIS A 262 16.44 8.26 7.16
N ARG A 263 17.74 8.53 7.30
CA ARG A 263 18.76 7.79 6.58
C ARG A 263 18.74 6.30 6.97
N ALA A 264 18.66 6.01 8.27
CA ALA A 264 18.56 4.63 8.77
C ALA A 264 17.34 3.89 8.19
N LYS A 265 16.16 4.52 8.22
CA LYS A 265 14.92 4.02 7.64
C LYS A 265 15.08 3.72 6.14
N TYR A 266 15.67 4.66 5.39
CA TYR A 266 15.92 4.51 3.95
C TYR A 266 16.83 3.31 3.66
N ILE A 267 17.92 3.16 4.41
CA ILE A 267 18.86 2.04 4.26
C ILE A 267 18.14 0.70 4.45
N PHE A 268 17.44 0.53 5.57
CA PHE A 268 16.75 -0.74 5.85
C PHE A 268 15.66 -1.07 4.84
N TYR A 269 14.89 -0.06 4.40
CA TYR A 269 13.91 -0.23 3.34
C TYR A 269 14.55 -0.66 2.01
N MET A 270 15.62 0.02 1.57
CA MET A 270 16.30 -0.32 0.33
C MET A 270 16.89 -1.73 0.36
N ARG A 271 17.52 -2.11 1.48
CA ARG A 271 18.03 -3.47 1.66
C ARG A 271 16.91 -4.51 1.60
N ALA A 272 15.78 -4.27 2.28
CA ALA A 272 14.61 -5.16 2.20
C ALA A 272 14.08 -5.29 0.76
N LYS A 273 13.97 -4.16 0.06
CA LYS A 273 13.55 -4.11 -1.35
C LYS A 273 14.49 -4.90 -2.25
N ASP A 274 15.80 -4.77 -2.08
CA ASP A 274 16.78 -5.45 -2.93
C ASP A 274 16.81 -6.97 -2.66
N ILE A 275 16.63 -7.39 -1.41
CA ILE A 275 16.44 -8.80 -1.05
C ILE A 275 15.13 -9.36 -1.67
N TYR A 276 14.05 -8.58 -1.65
CA TYR A 276 12.77 -8.96 -2.24
C TYR A 276 12.87 -9.07 -3.77
N ASP A 277 13.39 -8.05 -4.46
CA ASP A 277 13.57 -8.04 -5.92
C ASP A 277 14.52 -9.16 -6.39
N ALA A 278 15.38 -9.66 -5.49
CA ALA A 278 16.23 -10.81 -5.73
C ALA A 278 15.58 -12.18 -5.50
N GLU A 279 14.35 -12.23 -4.99
CA GLU A 279 13.60 -13.46 -4.68
C GLU A 279 14.36 -14.41 -3.74
N VAL A 280 15.06 -13.86 -2.74
CA VAL A 280 15.84 -14.67 -1.78
C VAL A 280 14.94 -15.50 -0.87
N GLU A 281 13.91 -14.88 -0.30
CA GLU A 281 12.96 -15.55 0.58
C GLU A 281 11.95 -16.37 -0.23
N GLN A 282 11.80 -17.65 0.15
CA GLN A 282 10.88 -18.56 -0.53
C GLN A 282 9.53 -18.66 0.20
N LYS A 283 9.54 -18.59 1.54
CA LYS A 283 8.35 -18.75 2.38
C LYS A 283 7.37 -17.61 2.12
N LYS A 284 6.22 -17.91 1.51
CA LYS A 284 5.28 -16.88 1.06
C LYS A 284 4.66 -16.09 2.21
N ILE A 285 4.43 -16.70 3.37
CA ILE A 285 3.96 -15.98 4.57
C ILE A 285 4.99 -14.92 5.01
N THR A 286 6.27 -15.29 5.04
CA THR A 286 7.37 -14.36 5.36
C THR A 286 7.45 -13.22 4.35
N VAL A 287 7.31 -13.52 3.05
CA VAL A 287 7.24 -12.47 2.01
C VAL A 287 6.04 -11.54 2.23
N ILE A 288 4.85 -12.06 2.53
CA ILE A 288 3.65 -11.25 2.82
C ILE A 288 3.88 -10.35 4.04
N GLN A 289 4.46 -10.87 5.12
CA GLN A 289 4.81 -10.11 6.32
C GLN A 289 5.75 -8.95 5.97
N SER A 290 6.83 -9.22 5.24
CA SER A 290 7.80 -8.21 4.83
C SER A 290 7.18 -7.14 3.92
N LEU A 291 6.38 -7.53 2.93
CA LEU A 291 5.69 -6.59 2.03
C LEU A 291 4.67 -5.73 2.78
N PHE A 292 3.97 -6.32 3.77
CA PHE A 292 3.08 -5.57 4.65
C PHE A 292 3.85 -4.51 5.43
N LEU A 293 5.01 -4.83 6.01
CA LEU A 293 5.86 -3.86 6.68
C LEU A 293 6.38 -2.80 5.70
N MET A 294 6.85 -3.18 4.51
CA MET A 294 7.29 -2.24 3.48
C MET A 294 6.18 -1.31 3.00
N SER A 295 4.89 -1.67 3.15
CA SER A 295 3.78 -0.77 2.85
C SER A 295 3.74 0.48 3.74
N PHE A 296 4.50 0.54 4.83
CA PHE A 296 4.69 1.73 5.65
C PHE A 296 5.74 2.71 5.08
N TRP A 297 6.39 2.36 3.97
CA TRP A 297 7.26 3.26 3.22
C TRP A 297 6.48 4.42 2.58
N ARG A 298 7.03 5.62 2.71
CA ARG A 298 6.60 6.84 2.03
C ARG A 298 7.81 7.64 1.61
N ALA A 299 8.04 7.79 0.30
CA ALA A 299 9.17 8.56 -0.21
C ALA A 299 8.82 9.55 -1.33
N GLY A 300 7.54 9.69 -1.68
CA GLY A 300 7.09 10.76 -2.58
C GLY A 300 5.93 10.33 -3.47
N ALA A 301 5.05 11.28 -3.80
CA ALA A 301 3.85 11.03 -4.60
C ALA A 301 4.12 10.52 -6.02
N LEU A 302 5.35 10.69 -6.52
CA LEU A 302 5.76 10.32 -7.88
C LEU A 302 6.48 8.97 -7.95
N LEU A 303 6.81 8.34 -6.80
CA LEU A 303 7.47 7.04 -6.81
C LEU A 303 6.47 5.92 -7.06
N GLU A 304 6.80 5.03 -7.99
CA GLU A 304 5.96 3.88 -8.31
C GLU A 304 5.84 2.93 -7.09
N LYS A 305 6.96 2.58 -6.46
CA LYS A 305 7.04 1.65 -5.32
C LYS A 305 6.81 2.36 -3.97
N ASP A 306 5.66 3.02 -3.84
CA ASP A 306 5.23 3.71 -2.60
C ASP A 306 4.29 2.82 -1.73
N THR A 307 3.79 3.34 -0.61
CA THR A 307 2.80 2.69 0.31
C THR A 307 1.78 1.84 -0.45
N ARG A 308 1.16 2.43 -1.49
CA ARG A 308 0.04 1.82 -2.21
C ARG A 308 0.49 0.63 -3.08
N HIS A 309 1.72 0.64 -3.60
CA HIS A 309 2.28 -0.45 -4.40
C HIS A 309 2.55 -1.67 -3.51
N TRP A 310 3.35 -1.49 -2.45
CA TRP A 310 3.72 -2.60 -1.56
C TRP A 310 2.51 -3.27 -0.92
N LEU A 311 1.50 -2.47 -0.53
CA LEU A 311 0.26 -3.00 -0.01
C LEU A 311 -0.51 -3.82 -1.07
N ALA A 312 -0.53 -3.38 -2.33
CA ALA A 312 -1.18 -4.11 -3.42
C ALA A 312 -0.50 -5.45 -3.70
N VAL A 313 0.84 -5.49 -3.67
CA VAL A 313 1.61 -6.73 -3.83
C VAL A 313 1.33 -7.69 -2.68
N ALA A 314 1.34 -7.20 -1.43
CA ALA A 314 1.04 -8.01 -0.25
C ALA A 314 -0.37 -8.60 -0.29
N ILE A 315 -1.40 -7.79 -0.63
CA ILE A 315 -2.79 -8.25 -0.76
C ILE A 315 -2.91 -9.30 -1.87
N SER A 316 -2.28 -9.05 -3.03
CA SER A 316 -2.33 -9.99 -4.17
C SER A 316 -1.74 -11.35 -3.77
N LEU A 317 -0.57 -11.35 -3.14
CA LEU A 317 0.07 -12.59 -2.69
C LEU A 317 -0.77 -13.30 -1.61
N ALA A 318 -1.31 -12.56 -0.64
CA ALA A 318 -2.22 -13.12 0.37
C ALA A 318 -3.48 -13.75 -0.26
N GLN A 319 -4.04 -13.14 -1.30
CA GLN A 319 -5.19 -13.69 -2.03
C GLN A 319 -4.83 -14.98 -2.77
N THR A 320 -3.66 -15.06 -3.40
CA THR A 320 -3.19 -16.32 -4.04
C THR A 320 -2.99 -17.47 -3.05
N LYS A 321 -2.82 -17.15 -1.77
CA LYS A 321 -2.73 -18.10 -0.66
C LYS A 321 -4.06 -18.27 0.12
N ALA A 322 -5.16 -17.76 -0.42
CA ALA A 322 -6.50 -17.84 0.16
C ALA A 322 -6.63 -17.25 1.58
N LEU A 323 -5.77 -16.32 2.01
CA LEU A 323 -5.88 -15.69 3.34
C LEU A 323 -7.17 -14.88 3.53
N HIS A 324 -7.88 -14.58 2.44
CA HIS A 324 -9.17 -13.89 2.43
C HIS A 324 -10.38 -14.83 2.54
N ARG A 325 -10.13 -16.13 2.59
CA ARG A 325 -11.16 -17.17 2.59
C ARG A 325 -11.22 -17.90 3.92
N SER A 326 -12.42 -18.27 4.36
CA SER A 326 -12.61 -19.07 5.57
C SER A 326 -11.80 -20.36 5.52
N ALA A 327 -11.00 -20.57 6.57
CA ALA A 327 -10.29 -21.83 6.79
C ALA A 327 -11.13 -22.83 7.63
N GLY A 328 -12.34 -22.43 8.04
CA GLY A 328 -13.19 -23.17 8.97
C GLY A 328 -12.66 -23.08 10.41
N ASN A 329 -13.01 -24.06 11.24
CA ASN A 329 -12.59 -24.11 12.66
C ASN A 329 -11.12 -24.52 12.86
N ALA A 330 -10.23 -24.12 11.95
CA ALA A 330 -8.80 -24.38 12.09
C ALA A 330 -8.23 -23.53 13.24
N ASP A 331 -7.81 -24.20 14.31
CA ASP A 331 -7.31 -23.58 15.54
C ASP A 331 -5.78 -23.68 15.69
N SER A 332 -5.06 -24.00 14.60
CA SER A 332 -3.59 -24.04 14.62
C SER A 332 -2.99 -22.65 14.80
N GLN A 333 -1.79 -22.58 15.37
CA GLN A 333 -1.02 -21.34 15.47
C GLN A 333 -0.87 -20.66 14.09
N ALA A 334 -0.56 -21.44 13.05
CA ALA A 334 -0.46 -20.95 11.68
C ALA A 334 -1.79 -20.35 11.16
N ALA A 335 -2.94 -20.95 11.47
CA ALA A 335 -4.25 -20.41 11.10
C ALA A 335 -4.54 -19.08 11.81
N LYS A 336 -4.27 -19.00 13.12
CA LYS A 336 -4.37 -17.76 13.92
C LYS A 336 -3.50 -16.64 13.34
N LEU A 337 -2.24 -16.94 13.03
CA LEU A 337 -1.30 -16.00 12.40
C LEU A 337 -1.82 -15.52 11.03
N ARG A 338 -2.28 -16.43 10.16
CA ARG A 338 -2.90 -16.09 8.86
C ARG A 338 -4.10 -15.15 9.04
N ARG A 339 -4.94 -15.37 10.08
CA ARG A 339 -6.05 -14.46 10.42
C ARG A 339 -5.58 -13.06 10.78
N ARG A 340 -4.59 -12.95 11.68
CA ARG A 340 -4.03 -11.63 12.05
C ARG A 340 -3.38 -10.91 10.86
N ILE A 341 -2.69 -11.63 9.98
CA ILE A 341 -2.10 -11.07 8.76
C ILE A 341 -3.18 -10.51 7.83
N TRP A 342 -4.24 -11.28 7.54
CA TRP A 342 -5.31 -10.82 6.66
C TRP A 342 -6.02 -9.59 7.21
N TRP A 343 -6.38 -9.58 8.49
CA TRP A 343 -7.03 -8.43 9.12
C TRP A 343 -6.12 -7.19 9.21
N SER A 344 -4.81 -7.37 9.32
CA SER A 344 -3.83 -6.28 9.24
C SER A 344 -3.79 -5.68 7.83
N LEU A 345 -3.74 -6.51 6.78
CA LEU A 345 -3.82 -6.08 5.38
C LEU A 345 -5.13 -5.35 5.09
N TYR A 346 -6.26 -5.91 5.55
CA TYR A 346 -7.59 -5.34 5.40
C TYR A 346 -7.66 -3.95 6.04
N THR A 347 -7.26 -3.84 7.31
CA THR A 347 -7.26 -2.57 8.06
C THR A 347 -6.39 -1.52 7.37
N ARG A 348 -5.19 -1.92 6.93
CA ARG A 348 -4.28 -1.01 6.24
C ARG A 348 -4.79 -0.56 4.87
N ASP A 349 -5.47 -1.43 4.11
CA ASP A 349 -6.09 -1.07 2.82
C ASP A 349 -7.11 0.05 2.98
N ARG A 350 -8.01 -0.05 3.98
CA ARG A 350 -9.04 0.98 4.21
C ARG A 350 -8.44 2.30 4.70
N GLN A 351 -7.44 2.23 5.58
CA GLN A 351 -6.71 3.42 6.04
C GLN A 351 -5.97 4.09 4.87
N CYS A 352 -5.30 3.32 4.02
CA CYS A 352 -4.59 3.83 2.85
C CYS A 352 -5.54 4.43 1.80
N ALA A 353 -6.63 3.74 1.49
CA ALA A 353 -7.68 4.18 0.59
C ALA A 353 -8.29 5.53 1.04
N ALA A 354 -8.70 5.62 2.31
CA ALA A 354 -9.24 6.84 2.88
C ALA A 354 -8.23 8.00 2.90
N ALA A 355 -6.96 7.71 3.22
CA ALA A 355 -5.91 8.74 3.27
C ALA A 355 -5.53 9.30 1.90
N LEU A 356 -5.63 8.49 0.84
CA LEU A 356 -5.27 8.90 -0.52
C LEU A 356 -6.47 9.34 -1.36
N GLY A 357 -7.70 9.26 -0.83
CA GLY A 357 -8.92 9.53 -1.60
C GLY A 357 -9.15 8.49 -2.72
N LEU A 358 -8.72 7.25 -2.50
CA LEU A 358 -8.74 6.19 -3.52
C LEU A 358 -9.72 5.07 -3.10
N PRO A 359 -10.24 4.27 -4.05
CA PRO A 359 -11.06 3.11 -3.72
C PRO A 359 -10.25 2.05 -2.95
N ASN A 360 -10.97 1.33 -2.07
CA ASN A 360 -10.49 0.11 -1.43
C ASN A 360 -10.14 -0.96 -2.47
N ARG A 361 -9.06 -1.71 -2.26
CA ARG A 361 -8.68 -2.84 -3.13
C ARG A 361 -9.39 -4.11 -2.78
N VAL A 362 -9.45 -4.41 -1.47
CA VAL A 362 -10.15 -5.59 -1.00
C VAL A 362 -11.63 -5.30 -1.08
N ARG A 363 -12.35 -6.10 -1.85
CA ARG A 363 -13.81 -6.06 -1.92
C ARG A 363 -14.38 -7.01 -0.87
N ASP A 364 -15.28 -6.50 -0.05
CA ASP A 364 -15.87 -7.29 1.03
C ASP A 364 -16.63 -8.50 0.47
N GLU A 365 -17.24 -8.36 -0.71
CA GLU A 365 -17.98 -9.43 -1.38
C GLU A 365 -17.11 -10.63 -1.82
N ASP A 366 -15.80 -10.40 -1.99
CA ASP A 366 -14.86 -11.45 -2.41
C ASP A 366 -14.31 -12.24 -1.20
N CYS A 367 -14.64 -11.81 0.03
CA CYS A 367 -14.12 -12.35 1.28
C CYS A 367 -15.20 -13.13 2.05
N ASP A 368 -14.86 -14.29 2.61
CA ASP A 368 -15.71 -15.02 3.56
C ASP A 368 -14.97 -15.37 4.86
N PHE A 369 -13.96 -14.57 5.18
CA PHE A 369 -13.05 -14.76 6.31
C PHE A 369 -13.67 -14.52 7.69
N GLU A 370 -13.21 -15.28 8.69
CA GLU A 370 -13.68 -15.16 10.07
C GLU A 370 -13.24 -13.83 10.72
N SER A 371 -14.06 -13.30 11.63
CA SER A 371 -13.66 -12.16 12.48
C SER A 371 -12.53 -12.57 13.43
N LEU A 372 -11.70 -11.61 13.85
CA LEU A 372 -10.70 -11.86 14.88
C LEU A 372 -11.34 -12.20 16.22
N GLU A 373 -10.75 -13.16 16.91
CA GLU A 373 -11.07 -13.54 18.28
C GLU A 373 -9.86 -13.32 19.20
N ARG A 374 -10.07 -13.30 20.52
CA ARG A 374 -8.96 -13.15 21.48
C ARG A 374 -7.94 -14.29 21.37
N SER A 375 -8.43 -15.51 21.12
CA SER A 375 -7.61 -16.72 20.90
C SER A 375 -6.67 -16.60 19.71
N ASP A 376 -6.94 -15.69 18.76
CA ASP A 376 -6.03 -15.44 17.66
C ASP A 376 -4.71 -14.84 18.12
N PHE A 377 -4.62 -14.31 19.34
CA PHE A 377 -3.45 -13.64 19.87
C PHE A 377 -2.67 -14.46 20.90
N ASP A 378 -3.01 -15.74 21.11
CA ASP A 378 -2.37 -16.61 22.11
C ASP A 378 -0.83 -16.67 21.98
N HIS A 379 -0.29 -16.51 20.77
CA HIS A 379 1.15 -16.54 20.48
C HIS A 379 1.68 -15.19 19.96
N ALA A 380 0.82 -14.18 19.89
CA ALA A 380 1.17 -12.91 19.28
C ALA A 380 2.20 -12.14 20.12
N TYR A 381 2.12 -12.20 21.44
CA TYR A 381 2.95 -11.44 22.37
C TYR A 381 3.83 -12.35 23.21
N HIS A 382 5.01 -11.88 23.59
CA HIS A 382 5.89 -12.60 24.51
C HIS A 382 5.25 -12.69 25.90
N ASP A 383 5.44 -13.81 26.61
CA ASP A 383 5.04 -14.04 28.01
C ASP A 383 5.51 -12.97 29.01
N SER A 384 6.49 -12.14 28.64
CA SER A 384 7.01 -11.04 29.47
C SER A 384 6.12 -9.79 29.41
N VAL A 385 5.23 -9.69 28.41
CA VAL A 385 4.27 -8.61 28.29
C VAL A 385 3.21 -8.76 29.39
N PRO A 386 3.00 -7.73 30.24
CA PRO A 386 2.00 -7.81 31.29
C PRO A 386 0.60 -8.09 30.72
N GLN A 387 -0.16 -8.99 31.35
CA GLN A 387 -1.50 -9.39 30.88
C GLN A 387 -2.43 -8.18 30.64
N LYS A 388 -2.43 -7.18 31.54
CA LYS A 388 -3.21 -5.94 31.37
C LYS A 388 -2.87 -5.22 30.05
N ALA A 389 -1.60 -5.21 29.65
CA ALA A 389 -1.15 -4.59 28.41
C ALA A 389 -1.52 -5.45 27.20
N ALA A 390 -1.29 -6.77 27.25
CA ALA A 390 -1.71 -7.70 26.20
C ALA A 390 -3.22 -7.60 25.92
N ASP A 391 -4.05 -7.57 26.97
CA ASP A 391 -5.51 -7.42 26.85
C ASP A 391 -5.91 -6.10 26.15
N GLN A 392 -5.18 -5.01 26.43
CA GLN A 392 -5.36 -3.73 25.75
C GLN A 392 -4.96 -3.82 24.27
N TYR A 393 -3.85 -4.47 23.95
CA TYR A 393 -3.36 -4.63 22.57
C TYR A 393 -4.35 -5.46 21.73
N ILE A 394 -4.83 -6.56 22.28
CA ILE A 394 -5.84 -7.43 21.64
C ILE A 394 -7.13 -6.65 21.41
N THR A 395 -7.61 -5.94 22.43
CA THR A 395 -8.84 -5.14 22.33
C THR A 395 -8.69 -4.03 21.29
N TYR A 396 -7.53 -3.38 21.23
CA TYR A 396 -7.21 -2.37 20.22
C TYR A 396 -7.22 -2.95 18.81
N ALA A 397 -6.49 -4.05 18.57
CA ALA A 397 -6.41 -4.69 17.27
C ALA A 397 -7.81 -5.10 16.76
N MET A 398 -8.60 -5.77 17.60
CA MET A 398 -9.98 -6.13 17.27
C MET A 398 -10.85 -4.89 17.01
N GLY A 399 -10.78 -3.87 17.86
CA GLY A 399 -11.53 -2.62 17.70
C GLY A 399 -11.20 -1.90 16.38
N MET A 400 -9.93 -1.87 15.99
CA MET A 400 -9.48 -1.27 14.73
C MET A 400 -9.99 -2.03 13.50
N THR A 401 -10.15 -3.35 13.57
CA THR A 401 -10.78 -4.11 12.46
C THR A 401 -12.25 -3.74 12.27
N GLU A 402 -13.00 -3.55 13.35
CA GLU A 402 -14.40 -3.12 13.28
C GLU A 402 -14.54 -1.70 12.72
N LEU A 403 -13.68 -0.78 13.17
CA LEU A 403 -13.62 0.56 12.58
C LEU A 403 -13.20 0.52 11.11
N ALA A 404 -12.30 -0.37 10.70
CA ALA A 404 -11.91 -0.51 9.30
C ALA A 404 -13.07 -0.97 8.41
N LYS A 405 -13.93 -1.88 8.89
CA LYS A 405 -15.17 -2.28 8.18
C LYS A 405 -16.09 -1.07 7.94
N LEU A 406 -16.29 -0.24 8.96
CA LEU A 406 -17.12 0.97 8.85
C LEU A 406 -16.47 2.02 7.95
N LEU A 407 -15.15 2.21 8.04
CA LEU A 407 -14.40 3.11 7.16
C LEU A 407 -14.56 2.70 5.69
N GLY A 408 -14.46 1.39 5.39
CA GLY A 408 -14.66 0.87 4.05
C GLY A 408 -16.05 1.21 3.49
N GLN A 409 -17.09 1.06 4.31
CA GLN A 409 -18.47 1.43 3.94
C GLN A 409 -18.61 2.94 3.70
N ILE A 410 -18.02 3.78 4.54
CA ILE A 410 -18.03 5.24 4.40
C ILE A 410 -17.38 5.65 3.08
N VAL A 411 -16.18 5.17 2.79
CA VAL A 411 -15.46 5.46 1.53
C VAL A 411 -16.28 5.00 0.32
N HIS A 412 -16.78 3.76 0.35
CA HIS A 412 -17.55 3.20 -0.77
C HIS A 412 -18.87 3.92 -1.05
N SER A 413 -19.57 4.39 -0.01
CA SER A 413 -20.91 4.98 -0.16
C SER A 413 -20.92 6.50 -0.26
N GLY A 414 -19.93 7.19 0.32
CA GLY A 414 -19.87 8.64 0.39
C GLY A 414 -18.94 9.32 -0.61
N TYR A 415 -17.96 8.61 -1.15
CA TYR A 415 -16.82 9.20 -1.87
C TYR A 415 -16.61 8.69 -3.30
N LEU A 416 -17.52 7.87 -3.83
CA LEU A 416 -17.47 7.45 -5.23
C LEU A 416 -18.17 8.47 -6.15
N PRO A 417 -17.66 8.74 -7.39
CA PRO A 417 -18.16 9.80 -8.27
C PRO A 417 -19.68 9.79 -8.58
N ASN A 418 -20.32 8.62 -8.46
CA ASN A 418 -21.75 8.44 -8.76
C ASN A 418 -22.54 7.84 -7.59
N LYS A 419 -21.97 7.82 -6.38
CA LYS A 419 -22.71 7.42 -5.18
C LYS A 419 -22.75 8.60 -4.21
N ARG A 420 -23.93 8.81 -3.64
CA ARG A 420 -24.11 9.72 -2.52
C ARG A 420 -24.63 8.93 -1.33
N LEU A 421 -24.06 9.22 -0.18
CA LEU A 421 -24.50 8.64 1.07
C LEU A 421 -25.92 9.11 1.39
N THR A 422 -26.90 8.21 1.33
CA THR A 422 -28.28 8.51 1.72
C THR A 422 -28.37 8.77 3.23
N SER A 423 -29.31 9.60 3.66
CA SER A 423 -29.55 9.89 5.09
C SER A 423 -29.80 8.61 5.92
N VAL A 424 -30.60 7.67 5.38
CA VAL A 424 -30.88 6.38 6.04
C VAL A 424 -29.60 5.57 6.27
N TYR A 425 -28.77 5.41 5.23
CA TYR A 425 -27.53 4.65 5.34
C TYR A 425 -26.50 5.36 6.24
N ARG A 426 -26.48 6.70 6.24
CA ARG A 426 -25.67 7.50 7.17
C ARG A 426 -26.03 7.22 8.62
N GLU A 427 -27.33 7.23 8.95
CA GLU A 427 -27.79 6.97 10.32
C GLU A 427 -27.54 5.52 10.75
N GLN A 428 -27.63 4.55 9.82
CA GLN A 428 -27.23 3.16 10.09
C GLN A 428 -25.75 3.05 10.47
N ILE A 429 -24.85 3.71 9.72
CA ILE A 429 -23.41 3.72 10.05
C ILE A 429 -23.19 4.42 11.40
N ARG A 430 -23.85 5.55 11.66
CA ARG A 430 -23.76 6.27 12.94
C ARG A 430 -24.22 5.39 14.12
N SER A 431 -25.35 4.70 13.98
CA SER A 431 -25.88 3.80 15.02
C SER A 431 -24.89 2.68 15.32
N ARG A 432 -24.28 2.07 14.29
CA ARG A 432 -23.23 1.05 14.46
C ARG A 432 -21.97 1.60 15.14
N LEU A 433 -21.55 2.82 14.79
CA LEU A 433 -20.44 3.50 15.46
C LEU A 433 -20.75 3.72 16.95
N ALA A 434 -21.93 4.24 17.27
CA ALA A 434 -22.33 4.46 18.65
C ALA A 434 -22.41 3.14 19.45
N GLN A 435 -23.02 2.11 18.87
CA GLN A 435 -23.08 0.77 19.45
C GLN A 435 -21.68 0.21 19.73
N TRP A 436 -20.77 0.31 18.75
CA TRP A 436 -19.39 -0.14 18.91
C TRP A 436 -18.70 0.58 20.07
N ARG A 437 -18.87 1.90 20.19
CA ARG A 437 -18.29 2.70 21.27
C ARG A 437 -18.82 2.26 22.63
N ASP A 438 -20.13 2.02 22.73
CA ASP A 438 -20.79 1.65 23.98
C ASP A 438 -20.44 0.22 24.43
N GLN A 439 -19.97 -0.63 23.51
CA GLN A 439 -19.48 -1.99 23.78
C GLN A 439 -18.00 -2.06 24.15
N LEU A 440 -17.28 -0.94 24.15
CA LEU A 440 -15.85 -0.93 24.49
C LEU A 440 -15.62 -1.33 25.95
N PRO A 441 -14.62 -2.18 26.23
CA PRO A 441 -14.19 -2.46 27.59
C PRO A 441 -13.76 -1.17 28.31
N ILE A 442 -13.93 -1.15 29.63
CA ILE A 442 -13.64 0.00 30.51
C ILE A 442 -12.24 0.59 30.24
N ALA A 443 -11.23 -0.26 30.04
CA ALA A 443 -9.85 0.17 29.78
C ALA A 443 -9.64 0.93 28.44
N MET A 444 -10.63 0.89 27.54
CA MET A 444 -10.63 1.55 26.23
C MET A 444 -11.65 2.69 26.14
N GLN A 445 -12.37 2.99 27.22
CA GLN A 445 -13.32 4.11 27.26
C GLN A 445 -12.59 5.45 27.52
N PRO A 446 -13.09 6.57 26.98
CA PRO A 446 -12.43 7.87 27.09
C PRO A 446 -12.57 8.49 28.49
N ASP A 447 -13.70 8.27 29.17
CA ASP A 447 -13.98 8.76 30.52
C ASP A 447 -14.02 7.55 31.47
N ASN A 448 -12.85 7.07 31.90
CA ASN A 448 -12.80 5.98 32.85
C ASN A 448 -13.02 6.54 34.28
N ASN A 449 -14.08 6.09 34.96
CA ASN A 449 -14.38 6.48 36.36
C ASN A 449 -13.28 6.08 37.36
N SER A 450 -12.22 5.40 36.90
CA SER A 450 -11.04 5.03 37.67
C SER A 450 -10.09 6.21 37.96
N GLY A 451 -10.21 7.33 37.24
CA GLY A 451 -9.28 8.47 37.37
C GLY A 451 -7.90 8.25 36.73
N GLU A 452 -7.66 7.09 36.10
CA GLU A 452 -6.45 6.86 35.28
C GLU A 452 -6.63 7.51 33.89
N PRO A 453 -5.61 8.18 33.34
CA PRO A 453 -5.69 8.73 31.99
C PRO A 453 -5.90 7.61 30.95
N PRO A 454 -6.59 7.88 29.83
CA PRO A 454 -6.77 6.91 28.77
C PRO A 454 -5.44 6.36 28.25
N SER A 455 -5.39 5.06 27.98
CA SER A 455 -4.17 4.46 27.42
C SER A 455 -3.87 5.02 26.02
N PHE A 456 -2.60 5.00 25.63
CA PHE A 456 -2.15 5.37 24.27
C PHE A 456 -2.98 4.70 23.16
N TYR A 457 -3.29 3.41 23.31
CA TYR A 457 -4.10 2.66 22.35
C TYR A 457 -5.56 3.08 22.35
N ALA A 458 -6.14 3.37 23.53
CA ALA A 458 -7.49 3.93 23.62
C ALA A 458 -7.56 5.28 22.88
N ASN A 459 -6.57 6.15 23.09
CA ASN A 459 -6.48 7.44 22.40
C ASN A 459 -6.45 7.27 20.87
N MET A 460 -5.57 6.42 20.34
CA MET A 460 -5.54 6.13 18.89
C MET A 460 -6.88 5.60 18.36
N GLN A 461 -7.55 4.73 19.11
CA GLN A 461 -8.83 4.16 18.71
C GLN A 461 -9.94 5.22 18.66
N HIS A 462 -9.96 6.14 19.63
CA HIS A 462 -10.91 7.26 19.65
C HIS A 462 -10.61 8.30 18.56
N LEU A 463 -9.34 8.53 18.24
CA LEU A 463 -8.95 9.35 17.07
C LEU A 463 -9.53 8.78 15.77
N ALA A 464 -9.43 7.46 15.58
CA ALA A 464 -10.01 6.78 14.43
C ALA A 464 -11.55 6.87 14.42
N TYR A 465 -12.20 6.58 15.54
CA TYR A 465 -13.65 6.69 15.69
C TYR A 465 -14.18 8.09 15.32
N ASN A 466 -13.59 9.14 15.88
CA ASN A 466 -13.98 10.52 15.59
C ASN A 466 -13.68 10.90 14.14
N ASN A 467 -12.58 10.40 13.56
CA ASN A 467 -12.30 10.62 12.13
C ASN A 467 -13.38 10.00 11.22
N LEU A 468 -13.93 8.84 11.58
CA LEU A 468 -15.06 8.27 10.84
C LEU A 468 -16.30 9.17 10.92
N LEU A 469 -16.58 9.78 12.08
CA LEU A 469 -17.65 10.78 12.21
C LEU A 469 -17.38 12.02 11.35
N ILE A 470 -16.14 12.53 11.32
CA ILE A 470 -15.75 13.64 10.44
C ILE A 470 -16.02 13.26 8.99
N LEU A 471 -15.55 12.10 8.52
CA LEU A 471 -15.77 11.63 7.15
C LEU A 471 -17.26 11.41 6.83
N LEU A 472 -18.06 11.04 7.82
CA LEU A 472 -19.50 10.80 7.63
C LEU A 472 -20.30 12.09 7.44
N TYR A 473 -19.87 13.18 8.10
CA TYR A 473 -20.64 14.44 8.21
C TYR A 473 -19.99 15.65 7.51
N ARG A 474 -18.69 15.60 7.15
CA ARG A 474 -17.98 16.75 6.55
C ARG A 474 -18.62 17.25 5.25
N SER A 475 -19.17 16.35 4.43
CA SER A 475 -19.79 16.71 3.15
C SER A 475 -21.06 17.54 3.33
N GLY A 476 -21.87 17.25 4.35
CA GLY A 476 -23.04 18.05 4.72
C GLY A 476 -22.64 19.43 5.25
N TYR A 477 -21.57 19.50 6.03
CA TYR A 477 -21.05 20.78 6.52
C TYR A 477 -20.49 21.68 5.41
N ILE A 478 -19.88 21.09 4.37
CA ILE A 478 -19.30 21.82 3.24
C ILE A 478 -20.37 22.18 2.20
N GLY A 479 -21.42 21.37 2.08
CA GLY A 479 -22.51 21.52 1.11
C GLY A 479 -23.39 22.77 1.30
N ALA A 480 -24.27 23.01 0.31
CA ALA A 480 -25.00 24.27 0.13
C ALA A 480 -26.45 24.29 0.67
N GLN A 481 -26.93 23.29 1.41
CA GLN A 481 -28.25 23.37 2.09
C GLN A 481 -28.07 23.84 3.54
N GLU A 482 -28.79 24.89 3.97
CA GLU A 482 -28.55 25.56 5.27
C GLU A 482 -28.98 24.72 6.49
N GLU A 483 -30.05 23.93 6.37
CA GLU A 483 -30.59 23.15 7.50
C GLU A 483 -29.71 21.94 7.87
N ASP A 484 -29.22 21.19 6.87
CA ASP A 484 -28.28 20.08 7.10
C ASP A 484 -26.91 20.58 7.59
N ARG A 485 -26.53 21.81 7.24
CA ARG A 485 -25.23 22.41 7.55
C ARG A 485 -24.99 22.60 9.05
N GLU A 486 -25.99 23.00 9.82
CA GLU A 486 -25.82 23.24 11.26
C GLU A 486 -25.70 21.92 12.04
N VAL A 487 -26.59 20.97 11.77
CA VAL A 487 -26.63 19.69 12.49
C VAL A 487 -25.41 18.83 12.15
N ASP A 488 -25.14 18.61 10.85
CA ASP A 488 -23.98 17.82 10.41
C ASP A 488 -22.67 18.52 10.80
N GLY A 489 -22.63 19.84 10.70
CA GLY A 489 -21.50 20.67 11.12
C GLY A 489 -21.19 20.51 12.60
N SER A 490 -22.21 20.55 13.46
CA SER A 490 -22.05 20.40 14.90
C SER A 490 -21.45 19.04 15.28
N ILE A 491 -21.88 17.96 14.61
CA ILE A 491 -21.33 16.62 14.84
C ILE A 491 -19.86 16.56 14.41
N ALA A 492 -19.54 17.02 13.19
CA ALA A 492 -18.18 16.98 12.66
C ALA A 492 -17.21 17.87 13.46
N ILE A 493 -17.62 19.07 13.88
CA ILE A 493 -16.83 19.97 14.72
C ILE A 493 -16.64 19.39 16.12
N THR A 494 -17.66 18.75 16.69
CA THR A 494 -17.56 18.09 18.00
C THR A 494 -16.56 16.93 17.95
N ALA A 495 -16.60 16.11 16.89
CA ALA A 495 -15.62 15.05 16.66
C ALA A 495 -14.20 15.62 16.48
N ALA A 496 -14.04 16.69 15.70
CA ALA A 496 -12.77 17.39 15.54
C ALA A 496 -12.25 17.99 16.86
N SER A 497 -13.13 18.52 17.69
CA SER A 497 -12.78 19.07 19.01
C SER A 497 -12.28 17.97 19.96
N ARG A 498 -12.92 16.80 19.96
CA ARG A 498 -12.46 15.62 20.73
C ARG A 498 -11.10 15.14 20.25
N ASN A 499 -10.88 15.10 18.93
CA ASN A 499 -9.57 14.76 18.37
C ASN A 499 -8.48 15.71 18.82
N THR A 500 -8.73 17.02 18.77
CA THR A 500 -7.75 18.01 19.24
C THR A 500 -7.42 17.81 20.72
N ARG A 501 -8.42 17.50 21.56
CA ARG A 501 -8.16 17.24 22.97
C ARG A 501 -7.28 16.01 23.19
N ILE A 502 -7.59 14.91 22.50
CA ILE A 502 -6.76 13.69 22.56
C ILE A 502 -5.33 13.97 22.10
N VAL A 503 -5.16 14.75 21.02
CA VAL A 503 -3.83 15.12 20.52
C VAL A 503 -3.08 16.01 21.53
N GLU A 504 -3.76 16.94 22.18
CA GLU A 504 -3.18 17.79 23.23
C GLU A 504 -2.67 16.95 24.42
N ASP A 505 -3.47 15.99 24.87
CA ASP A 505 -3.08 15.07 25.95
C ASP A 505 -1.89 14.18 25.49
N MET A 506 -1.94 13.60 24.29
CA MET A 506 -0.84 12.78 23.74
C MET A 506 0.46 13.55 23.48
N LEU A 507 0.39 14.85 23.14
CA LEU A 507 1.54 15.73 23.03
C LEU A 507 2.16 15.99 24.40
N SER A 508 1.32 16.22 25.40
CA SER A 508 1.74 16.46 26.78
C SER A 508 2.43 15.24 27.40
N ASP A 509 1.96 14.03 27.03
CA ASP A 509 2.54 12.75 27.46
C ASP A 509 3.73 12.29 26.60
N GLU A 510 4.13 13.05 25.57
CA GLU A 510 5.18 12.71 24.58
C GLU A 510 4.93 11.38 23.82
N THR A 511 3.71 10.85 23.88
CA THR A 511 3.36 9.57 23.24
C THR A 511 2.98 9.73 21.77
N LEU A 512 2.60 10.93 21.33
CA LEU A 512 2.13 11.18 19.96
C LEU A 512 3.15 10.76 18.89
N ARG A 513 4.45 10.87 19.16
CA ARG A 513 5.52 10.46 18.24
C ARG A 513 5.48 8.97 17.85
N HIS A 514 4.87 8.14 18.70
CA HIS A 514 4.65 6.72 18.43
C HIS A 514 3.31 6.43 17.73
N GLY A 515 2.49 7.46 17.49
CA GLY A 515 1.22 7.35 16.81
C GLY A 515 1.36 6.70 15.42
N GLN A 516 0.42 5.83 15.08
CA GLN A 516 0.44 5.12 13.80
C GLN A 516 0.06 6.01 12.61
N VAL A 517 0.40 5.61 11.39
CA VAL A 517 0.23 6.43 10.16
C VAL A 517 -1.20 6.99 9.94
N HIS A 518 -2.24 6.28 10.38
CA HIS A 518 -3.63 6.73 10.27
C HIS A 518 -3.92 7.99 11.12
N VAL A 519 -3.16 8.19 12.20
CA VAL A 519 -3.27 9.37 13.08
C VAL A 519 -2.98 10.64 12.27
N ILE A 520 -2.02 10.62 11.35
CA ILE A 520 -1.70 11.76 10.48
C ILE A 520 -2.92 12.17 9.65
N THR A 521 -3.59 11.22 9.01
CA THR A 521 -4.82 11.47 8.25
C THR A 521 -5.94 12.00 9.13
N ASN A 522 -6.09 11.47 10.35
CA ASN A 522 -7.08 11.94 11.31
C ASN A 522 -6.81 13.40 11.73
N LEU A 523 -5.55 13.76 12.03
CA LEU A 523 -5.17 15.13 12.37
C LEU A 523 -5.37 16.08 11.19
N PHE A 524 -5.02 15.66 9.97
CA PHE A 524 -5.23 16.49 8.79
C PHE A 524 -6.72 16.77 8.54
N ASN A 525 -7.58 15.75 8.64
CA ASN A 525 -9.03 15.93 8.57
C ASN A 525 -9.57 16.81 9.71
N THR A 526 -8.98 16.72 10.90
CA THR A 526 -9.35 17.56 12.06
C THR A 526 -8.95 19.02 11.84
N LEU A 527 -7.73 19.27 11.35
CA LEU A 527 -7.23 20.59 10.94
C LEU A 527 -8.15 21.22 9.91
N CYS A 528 -8.51 20.46 8.87
CA CYS A 528 -9.47 20.84 7.85
C CYS A 528 -10.79 21.35 8.46
N MET A 529 -11.38 20.62 9.41
CA MET A 529 -12.62 21.02 10.07
C MET A 529 -12.48 22.31 10.88
N HIS A 530 -11.38 22.46 11.65
CA HIS A 530 -11.12 23.69 12.42
C HIS A 530 -10.86 24.89 11.51
N THR A 531 -10.22 24.68 10.36
CA THR A 531 -10.01 25.75 9.36
C THR A 531 -11.34 26.18 8.73
N ILE A 532 -12.26 25.25 8.46
CA ILE A 532 -13.61 25.63 8.01
C ILE A 532 -14.35 26.38 9.12
N GLN A 533 -14.25 25.94 10.39
CA GLN A 533 -14.84 26.65 11.53
C GLN A 533 -14.26 28.06 11.70
N LEU A 534 -12.95 28.21 11.53
CA LEU A 534 -12.22 29.48 11.58
C LEU A 534 -12.74 30.49 10.56
N ARG A 535 -13.05 30.03 9.35
CA ARG A 535 -13.60 30.90 8.29
C ARG A 535 -15.05 31.29 8.50
N ARG A 536 -15.82 30.50 9.26
CA ARG A 536 -17.26 30.70 9.49
C ARG A 536 -17.59 31.39 10.81
N SER A 537 -16.69 31.32 11.80
CA SER A 537 -16.92 31.85 13.14
C SER A 537 -16.43 33.29 13.29
N VAL A 538 -17.12 34.07 14.13
CA VAL A 538 -16.74 35.44 14.52
C VAL A 538 -16.46 35.48 16.04
N GLY A 539 -15.62 36.40 16.49
CA GLY A 539 -15.36 36.61 17.92
C GLY A 539 -14.65 35.43 18.60
N SER A 540 -15.13 35.03 19.78
CA SER A 540 -14.51 33.97 20.60
C SER A 540 -14.44 32.61 19.90
N GLY A 541 -15.44 32.26 19.09
CA GLY A 541 -15.45 31.01 18.30
C GLY A 541 -14.31 30.94 17.30
N ARG A 542 -13.92 32.09 16.73
CA ARG A 542 -12.76 32.20 15.82
C ARG A 542 -11.45 31.90 16.57
N THR A 543 -11.26 32.50 17.75
CA THR A 543 -10.05 32.31 18.58
C THR A 543 -9.87 30.85 19.00
N VAL A 544 -10.96 30.18 19.41
CA VAL A 544 -10.92 28.76 19.77
C VAL A 544 -10.54 27.89 18.57
N ALA A 545 -11.10 28.17 17.38
CA ALA A 545 -10.77 27.43 16.17
C ALA A 545 -9.29 27.60 15.77
N VAL A 546 -8.72 28.81 15.88
CA VAL A 546 -7.27 29.05 15.67
C VAL A 546 -6.44 28.22 16.63
N SER A 547 -6.73 28.29 17.93
CA SER A 547 -5.98 27.55 18.96
C SER A 547 -5.99 26.05 18.68
N ARG A 548 -7.16 25.48 18.34
CA ARG A 548 -7.28 24.05 18.03
C ARG A 548 -6.58 23.65 16.73
N ALA A 549 -6.64 24.49 15.70
CA ALA A 549 -5.91 24.27 14.46
C ALA A 549 -4.39 24.26 14.70
N LYS A 550 -3.87 25.16 15.56
CA LYS A 550 -2.44 25.17 15.94
C LYS A 550 -2.02 23.91 16.69
N ILE A 551 -2.87 23.36 17.56
CA ILE A 551 -2.61 22.06 18.21
C ILE A 551 -2.50 20.95 17.15
N CYS A 552 -3.37 20.94 16.13
CA CYS A 552 -3.27 19.97 15.04
C CYS A 552 -1.96 20.13 14.25
N LEU A 553 -1.52 21.36 13.97
CA LEU A 553 -0.24 21.62 13.29
C LEU A 553 0.96 21.13 14.12
N ASN A 554 0.98 21.43 15.43
CA ASN A 554 1.99 20.89 16.35
C ASN A 554 1.99 19.35 16.35
N GLY A 555 0.82 18.74 16.38
CA GLY A 555 0.70 17.28 16.35
C GLY A 555 1.22 16.67 15.04
N LEU A 556 0.96 17.31 13.90
CA LEU A 556 1.51 16.91 12.61
C LEU A 556 3.04 17.05 12.57
N GLN A 557 3.58 18.16 13.10
CA GLN A 557 5.03 18.37 13.22
C GLN A 557 5.70 17.30 14.09
N GLU A 558 5.09 16.91 15.21
CA GLU A 558 5.64 15.84 16.05
C GLU A 558 5.63 14.49 15.33
N LEU A 559 4.53 14.14 14.65
CA LEU A 559 4.43 12.89 13.89
C LEU A 559 5.42 12.82 12.72
N GLN A 560 5.76 13.97 12.12
CA GLN A 560 6.72 14.06 11.01
C GLN A 560 8.15 13.68 11.42
N LYS A 561 8.51 13.80 12.69
CA LYS A 561 9.82 13.34 13.20
C LYS A 561 10.00 11.82 13.03
N THR A 562 8.89 11.08 12.94
CA THR A 562 8.87 9.63 12.81
C THR A 562 8.42 9.19 11.42
N TRP A 563 7.27 9.69 10.96
CA TRP A 563 6.70 9.37 9.67
C TRP A 563 6.97 10.51 8.71
N GLU A 564 8.02 10.40 7.90
CA GLU A 564 8.25 11.35 6.80
C GLU A 564 7.01 11.43 5.90
N VAL A 565 6.21 12.47 6.12
CA VAL A 565 5.14 12.87 5.24
C VAL A 565 5.60 14.16 4.63
N THR A 566 5.91 14.11 3.34
CA THR A 566 6.32 15.27 2.57
C THR A 566 5.28 16.38 2.73
N ASN A 567 5.76 17.58 3.06
CA ASN A 567 4.92 18.74 3.40
C ASN A 567 4.04 19.22 2.26
N TRP A 568 4.22 18.73 1.03
CA TRP A 568 3.47 19.20 -0.13
C TRP A 568 1.94 19.21 0.08
N VAL A 569 1.34 18.27 0.83
CA VAL A 569 -0.10 18.30 1.10
C VAL A 569 -0.47 19.48 2.01
N LEU A 570 0.37 19.75 3.02
CA LEU A 570 0.18 20.86 3.94
C LEU A 570 0.50 22.20 3.26
N GLU A 571 1.56 22.27 2.45
CA GLU A 571 1.89 23.42 1.60
C GLU A 571 0.75 23.72 0.63
N LEU A 572 0.24 22.71 -0.08
CA LEU A 572 -0.90 22.85 -0.98
C LEU A 572 -2.14 23.31 -0.21
N PHE A 573 -2.38 22.74 0.98
CA PHE A 573 -3.44 23.21 1.86
C PHE A 573 -3.31 24.70 2.18
N PHE A 574 -2.13 25.17 2.60
CA PHE A 574 -1.87 26.59 2.90
C PHE A 574 -1.93 27.49 1.66
N GLN A 575 -1.49 27.02 0.48
CA GLN A 575 -1.57 27.75 -0.78
C GLN A 575 -3.02 28.07 -1.18
N TYR A 576 -3.97 27.21 -0.81
CA TYR A 576 -5.40 27.42 -1.08
C TYR A 576 -6.15 28.13 0.06
N LEU A 577 -5.48 28.49 1.16
CA LEU A 577 -6.08 29.34 2.19
C LEU A 577 -6.04 30.81 1.78
N ASP A 578 -7.05 31.56 2.21
CA ASP A 578 -6.97 33.02 2.13
C ASP A 578 -5.84 33.53 3.03
N ARG A 579 -5.20 34.63 2.61
CA ARG A 579 -4.03 35.20 3.28
C ARG A 579 -4.27 35.44 4.79
N SER A 580 -5.45 35.90 5.17
CA SER A 580 -5.79 36.18 6.57
C SER A 580 -5.86 34.90 7.43
N THR A 581 -6.39 33.82 6.87
CA THR A 581 -6.45 32.51 7.52
C THR A 581 -5.06 31.89 7.59
N ALA A 582 -4.26 31.98 6.52
CA ALA A 582 -2.88 31.50 6.52
C ALA A 582 -2.02 32.23 7.58
N GLU A 583 -2.05 33.56 7.62
CA GLU A 583 -1.33 34.37 8.62
C GLU A 583 -1.77 34.04 10.07
N SER A 584 -3.07 33.80 10.30
CA SER A 584 -3.58 33.41 11.63
C SER A 584 -3.05 32.06 12.11
N LEU A 585 -2.74 31.16 11.17
CA LEU A 585 -2.29 29.79 11.42
C LEU A 585 -0.76 29.63 11.37
N GLN A 586 -0.01 30.67 10.95
CA GLN A 586 1.44 30.63 11.00
C GLN A 586 1.94 30.39 12.43
N MET A 587 2.86 29.43 12.55
CA MET A 587 3.54 29.09 13.78
C MET A 587 4.64 30.13 13.98
N GLN A 588 4.57 30.93 15.05
CA GLN A 588 5.64 31.86 15.38
C GLN A 588 6.84 31.06 15.89
N ASP A 589 8.00 31.24 15.27
CA ASP A 589 9.26 30.68 15.77
C ASP A 589 9.52 31.22 17.17
N GLN A 590 9.56 30.34 18.17
CA GLN A 590 10.03 30.69 19.51
C GLN A 590 11.56 30.80 19.53
N GLN A 591 12.13 31.69 18.72
CA GLN A 591 13.50 32.14 18.85
C GLN A 591 13.61 33.63 18.55
N GLN A 592 13.17 34.46 19.51
CA GLN A 592 13.81 35.75 19.82
C GLN A 592 13.28 36.26 21.17
N PRO A 593 14.14 36.52 22.18
CA PRO A 593 13.71 37.28 23.34
C PRO A 593 13.36 38.71 22.90
N PRO A 594 12.36 39.36 23.53
CA PRO A 594 11.91 40.69 23.12
C PRO A 594 13.06 41.70 23.27
N SER A 595 13.46 42.30 22.15
CA SER A 595 14.36 43.45 22.17
C SER A 595 13.65 44.61 22.87
N THR A 596 14.12 44.94 24.07
CA THR A 596 13.77 46.18 24.75
C THR A 596 14.22 47.37 23.90
N GLN A 597 13.26 48.06 23.29
CA GLN A 597 13.48 49.40 22.75
C GLN A 597 13.71 50.38 23.92
N PRO A 598 14.77 51.19 23.92
CA PRO A 598 14.88 52.32 24.84
C PRO A 598 14.22 53.56 24.19
N THR A 599 13.10 53.99 24.76
CA THR A 599 12.54 55.33 24.51
C THR A 599 13.19 56.37 25.41
N ASN A 600 13.49 57.53 24.81
CA ASN A 600 13.74 58.87 25.38
C ASN A 600 15.19 59.32 25.56
N ALA A 601 15.70 60.05 24.57
CA ALA A 601 16.50 61.26 24.79
C ALA A 601 16.21 62.31 23.69
N ARG A 602 15.90 63.54 24.12
CA ARG A 602 15.59 64.72 23.29
C ARG A 602 16.87 65.39 22.74
N PRO A 603 16.75 66.25 21.71
CA PRO A 603 17.83 66.60 20.79
C PRO A 603 18.62 67.86 21.21
N LEU A 604 19.90 67.91 20.84
CA LEU A 604 20.75 69.12 20.88
C LEU A 604 21.35 69.39 19.50
N GLU A 605 21.14 70.62 19.03
CA GLU A 605 21.63 71.15 17.75
C GLU A 605 23.10 71.62 17.80
N ALA A 606 23.81 71.26 16.72
CA ALA A 606 24.85 71.94 15.92
C ALA A 606 25.93 72.86 16.55
N LYS A 607 27.19 72.65 16.10
CA LYS A 607 28.13 73.65 15.53
C LYS A 607 29.39 72.98 14.90
N PRO A 608 30.20 73.67 14.05
CA PRO A 608 30.61 73.14 12.73
C PRO A 608 32.14 72.98 12.46
N TYR A 609 32.46 72.14 11.47
CA TYR A 609 33.50 72.16 10.41
C TYR A 609 34.92 72.73 10.66
N VAL A 610 35.99 71.92 10.47
CA VAL A 610 37.33 72.33 9.94
C VAL A 610 38.03 71.18 9.17
N LYS A 611 38.77 71.56 8.11
CA LYS A 611 39.47 70.79 7.05
C LYS A 611 40.79 70.09 7.47
N THR A 612 41.10 69.01 6.73
CA THR A 612 42.38 68.38 6.25
C THR A 612 43.73 69.09 6.51
N PRO A 613 44.89 68.38 6.63
CA PRO A 613 45.57 67.71 5.49
C PRO A 613 46.37 66.39 5.73
N GLN A 614 46.64 65.67 4.63
CA GLN A 614 47.60 64.54 4.50
C GLN A 614 49.07 65.02 4.66
N PRO A 615 50.03 64.11 4.94
CA PRO A 615 50.99 63.77 3.87
C PRO A 615 51.62 62.34 3.87
N SER A 616 52.03 61.96 2.66
CA SER A 616 53.26 61.23 2.23
C SER A 616 53.59 59.78 2.65
N THR A 617 53.73 58.96 1.59
CA THR A 617 54.34 57.62 1.41
C THR A 617 55.85 57.56 1.75
N PRO A 618 56.45 56.36 1.91
CA PRO A 618 57.29 55.85 0.81
C PRO A 618 57.27 54.32 0.54
N LEU A 619 57.69 54.05 -0.69
CA LEU A 619 57.92 52.84 -1.50
C LEU A 619 58.80 51.71 -0.92
N TYR A 620 58.59 50.47 -1.40
CA TYR A 620 59.59 49.54 -1.98
C TYR A 620 58.88 48.30 -2.64
N PRO A 621 59.53 47.47 -3.50
CA PRO A 621 59.03 47.22 -4.86
C PRO A 621 58.80 45.75 -5.28
N ALA A 622 57.96 45.62 -6.32
CA ALA A 622 57.96 44.71 -7.48
C ALA A 622 58.19 43.18 -7.34
N MET A 623 57.25 42.39 -7.91
CA MET A 623 57.52 41.44 -9.02
C MET A 623 56.23 41.15 -9.84
N GLN A 624 56.43 41.06 -11.16
CA GLN A 624 55.53 40.92 -12.35
C GLN A 624 54.68 39.62 -12.34
N ALA A 625 53.59 39.36 -13.08
CA ALA A 625 52.72 39.90 -14.15
C ALA A 625 51.52 38.89 -14.27
N PRO A 626 50.64 38.81 -15.30
CA PRO A 626 50.30 39.73 -16.39
C PRO A 626 48.78 39.98 -16.63
N TYR A 627 48.51 41.15 -17.22
CA TYR A 627 47.55 41.46 -18.30
C TYR A 627 46.09 40.99 -18.26
N PHE A 628 45.19 41.96 -18.05
CA PHE A 628 43.95 42.09 -18.82
C PHE A 628 44.06 43.31 -19.74
N ASN A 629 43.57 43.21 -20.98
CA ASN A 629 42.84 44.26 -21.71
C ASN A 629 42.70 43.94 -23.20
N PRO A 630 41.90 44.71 -23.97
CA PRO A 630 40.65 45.42 -23.63
C PRO A 630 39.62 45.30 -24.77
N GLY A 631 38.46 45.95 -24.61
CA GLY A 631 37.96 46.70 -25.75
C GLY A 631 36.47 47.02 -25.76
N THR A 632 36.17 48.25 -25.33
CA THR A 632 35.38 49.26 -26.09
C THR A 632 33.91 48.93 -26.43
N SER A 633 32.93 49.81 -26.25
CA SER A 633 32.93 51.26 -25.99
C SER A 633 31.49 51.77 -25.94
N GLN A 634 31.31 52.88 -25.22
CA GLN A 634 30.33 53.98 -25.41
C GLN A 634 28.85 53.70 -25.03
N SER A 635 28.29 54.33 -23.98
CA SER A 635 27.95 55.76 -23.79
C SER A 635 26.84 56.20 -24.77
N MET A 636 25.74 56.87 -24.41
CA MET A 636 25.49 57.99 -23.49
C MET A 636 23.96 58.14 -23.38
N LEU A 637 23.42 58.56 -22.21
CA LEU A 637 22.68 59.83 -21.93
C LEU A 637 21.44 60.08 -22.82
N ASP A 638 20.29 60.57 -22.38
CA ASP A 638 19.75 61.13 -21.13
C ASP A 638 18.24 61.30 -21.36
N ALA A 639 17.43 61.31 -20.28
CA ALA A 639 16.27 62.23 -20.05
C ALA A 639 15.15 61.60 -19.20
N ALA A 640 15.03 62.07 -17.96
CA ALA A 640 13.79 62.11 -17.17
C ALA A 640 13.08 63.48 -17.42
N PRO A 641 11.90 63.84 -16.84
CA PRO A 641 11.05 63.13 -15.86
C PRO A 641 9.51 63.21 -16.11
N ALA A 642 8.71 62.36 -15.44
CA ALA A 642 7.37 62.70 -14.93
C ALA A 642 6.78 61.55 -14.06
N THR A 643 6.58 61.82 -12.77
CA THR A 643 5.69 61.09 -11.84
C THR A 643 4.27 61.69 -11.91
N PRO A 644 3.16 61.06 -11.44
CA PRO A 644 3.09 60.20 -10.25
C PRO A 644 2.15 58.97 -10.27
N TRP A 645 2.41 58.08 -9.30
CA TRP A 645 1.56 57.06 -8.67
C TRP A 645 0.96 55.93 -9.54
N GLU A 646 1.47 54.71 -9.38
CA GLU A 646 0.69 53.54 -8.95
C GLU A 646 1.65 52.43 -8.50
N SER A 647 1.35 51.86 -7.33
CA SER A 647 2.11 50.84 -6.61
C SER A 647 2.00 49.47 -7.27
N ASP A 648 3.13 48.90 -7.72
CA ASP A 648 3.23 47.54 -8.26
C ASP A 648 3.51 46.51 -7.12
N PRO A 649 2.76 45.40 -6.98
CA PRO A 649 2.87 44.45 -5.85
C PRO A 649 4.02 43.43 -5.89
N ASN A 650 4.87 43.39 -6.92
CA ASN A 650 5.76 42.23 -7.14
C ASN A 650 7.11 42.26 -6.42
N ARG A 651 7.22 42.86 -5.22
CA ARG A 651 8.48 42.84 -4.43
C ARG A 651 8.37 42.24 -3.03
N THR A 652 7.24 41.63 -2.70
CA THR A 652 7.05 40.90 -1.42
C THR A 652 7.08 39.38 -1.59
N ASP A 653 7.19 38.88 -2.82
CA ASP A 653 7.13 37.44 -3.10
C ASP A 653 8.45 36.70 -2.87
N GLN A 654 9.57 37.38 -2.63
CA GLN A 654 10.86 36.71 -2.31
C GLN A 654 11.16 36.61 -0.82
N PHE A 655 10.42 37.31 0.05
CA PHE A 655 10.63 37.27 1.50
C PHE A 655 9.65 36.35 2.24
N LEU A 656 8.59 35.90 1.59
CA LEU A 656 7.61 34.95 2.14
C LEU A 656 8.02 33.48 1.99
N PHE A 657 8.95 33.15 1.08
CA PHE A 657 9.38 31.77 0.82
C PHE A 657 10.56 31.33 1.69
N SER A 658 11.48 32.23 2.06
CA SER A 658 12.67 31.85 2.85
C SER A 658 12.37 31.56 4.33
N SER A 659 11.33 32.19 4.90
CA SER A 659 10.95 31.95 6.31
C SER A 659 10.25 30.61 6.55
N MET A 660 9.83 29.89 5.50
CA MET A 660 9.26 28.54 5.62
C MET A 660 10.29 27.43 5.42
N GLU A 661 11.41 27.70 4.74
CA GLU A 661 12.49 26.72 4.53
C GLU A 661 13.28 26.41 5.82
N HIS A 662 13.35 27.34 6.76
CA HIS A 662 14.25 27.21 7.91
C HIS A 662 13.62 26.54 9.15
N GLY A 663 12.29 26.39 9.20
CA GLY A 663 11.57 25.66 10.26
C GLY A 663 11.20 24.20 9.89
N PHE A 664 11.41 23.82 8.64
CA PHE A 664 11.15 22.48 8.10
C PHE A 664 12.35 22.05 7.24
N ALA A 665 13.45 21.70 7.91
CA ALA A 665 14.69 21.32 7.24
C ALA A 665 14.52 20.04 6.42
N PHE A 666 14.66 20.15 5.09
CA PHE A 666 14.83 19.03 4.19
C PHE A 666 16.29 18.58 4.18
N GLY A 667 16.51 17.27 4.20
CA GLY A 667 17.78 16.68 3.82
C GLY A 667 17.89 16.70 2.30
N GLU A 668 18.76 17.55 1.76
CA GLU A 668 19.18 17.49 0.36
C GLU A 668 19.99 16.21 0.13
N GLY A 669 19.44 15.28 -0.64
CA GLY A 669 20.23 14.33 -1.41
C GLY A 669 20.36 14.91 -2.81
N GLU A 670 21.59 15.24 -3.21
CA GLU A 670 21.96 15.83 -4.49
C GLU A 670 21.24 15.18 -5.68
N ILE A 671 20.34 15.92 -6.33
CA ILE A 671 19.85 15.61 -7.67
C ILE A 671 20.76 16.38 -8.64
N ALA A 672 21.48 15.65 -9.47
CA ALA A 672 22.31 16.19 -10.53
C ALA A 672 21.52 17.20 -11.40
N GLU A 673 22.17 18.33 -11.69
CA GLU A 673 21.63 19.49 -12.39
C GLU A 673 20.92 19.12 -13.71
N TRP A 674 19.65 19.53 -13.82
CA TRP A 674 18.86 19.43 -15.05
C TRP A 674 18.76 20.82 -15.70
N ASN A 675 19.21 20.94 -16.95
CA ASN A 675 19.36 22.20 -17.69
C ASN A 675 18.04 22.58 -18.42
N PRO A 676 17.42 23.74 -18.16
CA PRO A 676 16.09 24.09 -18.66
C PRO A 676 16.13 24.95 -19.94
N THR A 677 16.64 24.42 -21.06
CA THR A 677 16.62 25.15 -22.36
C THR A 677 15.88 24.46 -23.50
N GLU A 678 15.13 23.39 -23.27
CA GLU A 678 14.26 22.81 -24.29
C GLU A 678 12.86 22.59 -23.75
N LEU A 679 11.94 23.52 -24.05
CA LEU A 679 10.51 23.29 -24.34
C LEU A 679 9.78 24.65 -24.44
N GLU A 680 10.01 25.36 -25.54
CA GLU A 680 8.98 26.25 -26.08
C GLU A 680 7.91 25.37 -26.72
N PHE A 681 6.64 25.45 -26.30
CA PHE A 681 5.48 25.50 -27.20
C PHE A 681 4.15 25.76 -26.45
N ASN A 682 3.58 26.92 -26.74
CA ASN A 682 2.17 27.32 -26.77
C ASN A 682 1.27 27.19 -25.54
N ALA A 683 1.13 28.34 -24.86
CA ALA A 683 -0.06 28.75 -24.14
C ALA A 683 -1.20 29.16 -25.10
N SER A 684 -2.37 28.55 -24.96
CA SER A 684 -3.67 29.22 -25.16
C SER A 684 -4.80 28.28 -24.68
N PHE A 685 -5.83 28.89 -24.09
CA PHE A 685 -7.05 28.32 -23.48
C PHE A 685 -7.07 28.15 -21.94
N PHE A 686 -7.40 29.25 -21.26
CA PHE A 686 -8.14 29.24 -19.99
C PHE A 686 -9.39 30.13 -20.14
N PRO A 687 -10.59 29.67 -19.76
CA PRO A 687 -11.64 30.56 -19.28
C PRO A 687 -11.74 30.50 -17.75
N SER A 688 -11.73 31.70 -17.16
CA SER A 688 -12.33 32.11 -15.87
C SER A 688 -12.24 31.17 -14.66
N ALA A 689 -11.36 31.53 -13.73
CA ALA A 689 -11.35 31.07 -12.36
C ALA A 689 -12.61 31.52 -11.60
N ASN A 690 -13.54 30.59 -11.33
CA ASN A 690 -14.48 30.71 -10.20
C ASN A 690 -15.18 29.40 -9.78
N ALA A 691 -14.60 28.23 -10.04
CA ALA A 691 -15.22 26.94 -9.70
C ALA A 691 -14.27 25.88 -9.11
N GLY A 692 -13.07 26.26 -8.67
CA GLY A 692 -12.02 25.29 -8.25
C GLY A 692 -12.16 24.69 -6.85
N MET A 693 -12.92 25.30 -5.92
CA MET A 693 -12.90 24.88 -4.51
C MET A 693 -13.76 23.67 -4.16
N HIS A 694 -14.66 23.21 -5.05
CA HIS A 694 -15.51 22.04 -4.75
C HIS A 694 -14.78 20.70 -4.82
N ASN A 695 -13.63 20.63 -5.51
CA ASN A 695 -12.93 19.36 -5.73
C ASN A 695 -11.87 19.04 -4.67
N PHE A 696 -11.54 19.98 -3.78
CA PHE A 696 -10.52 19.78 -2.74
C PHE A 696 -11.06 19.11 -1.48
N TRP A 697 -12.39 19.13 -1.31
CA TRP A 697 -13.10 18.66 -0.13
C TRP A 697 -13.88 17.36 -0.35
N ALA A 698 -13.82 16.81 -1.56
CA ALA A 698 -14.41 15.53 -1.91
C ALA A 698 -13.51 14.40 -1.39
#